data_AF-A0A238WN99-F1
#
_entry.id   AF-A0A238WN99-F1
#
_cell.length_a   1.000
_cell.length_b   1.000
_cell.length_c   1.000
_cell.angle_alpha   90.00
_cell.angle_beta   90.00
_cell.angle_gamma   90.00
#
_symmetry.space_group_name_H-M   'P 1'
#
loop_
_entity.id
_entity.type
_entity.pdbx_description
1 polymer ?
#
loop_
_entity_poly.entity_id
_entity_poly.type
_entity_poly.pdbx_seq_one_letter_code
_entity_poly.pdbx_strand_id
1 'polypeptide(L)'
;MKRFLRYFLYRELYRFIRNAGKDDNSNSSRAGDSNEPSPQSTQHRLDELPLDDGPIENANELKTVLQQMDPYDFEHFIADLWDRMGWQTEVSSAAMDEGVDVTARKQHPYEQTTLIQAKRYGPNTTVGSPDIQQYASLGQQYSGVDKVVLVTTNEFTSQARDLADRLNVKLINGDNLVSLVIEYDALDLVDNYLEFVTTVESEHSNEHPQKQTDAVNDSQEETAEPTAQPESELGTETRSGPVPSTLWEKVIIVAIPGWIVAFFGVETLPETLWAITFLTVWFGLPVALFLDARHVRESYDWPQYWWAYVVTSLIWLLAIIPAGLYLWRRRSIDGSANNDPETDSSSAPDTATTAETYSDSETNSQSQTASATSSYASDTQTESVPDLGDASQHDDDAISTTDRGINRMEFEYGDNRYYARTTTAPNGEYIAAYQDGRSGTGDKNLESGRVFLFEDDELRFTTEIDRPNACAVANDGTVAVVDWTDWGDTLSGTFHIFNESGHQFVKHEFDSNIGPVAITPDGKYAATSTFNPDCSTYLFDVSAGEQLLRHENQHGNVQQLKFIDRNGTWMLQLGAPDDDSAYGIDLGGHVIWKSEGLQRQARLETLLEDSTETDIHEAVSLLEEAMELASKDYEERNVAGQLAETHWKLAKTTKQEVGVTDEWWEHLNQAAQYYRRTLPRYAGKQGLAKVKRQQGKQHLAEGDEAEAHDCFEEIARLEDEYDVQLLTDADQRRLSELR
;
A
#
# COMPACT_ATOMS: atom_id res chain seq x y z
N MET A 1 8.33 -5.12 -28.97
CA MET A 1 7.13 -5.53 -29.73
C MET A 1 6.16 -6.44 -28.94
N LYS A 2 6.63 -7.44 -28.16
CA LYS A 2 5.77 -8.27 -27.29
C LYS A 2 5.07 -7.51 -26.14
N ARG A 3 5.72 -6.52 -25.53
CA ARG A 3 5.11 -5.64 -24.50
C ARG A 3 4.01 -4.73 -25.06
N PHE A 4 4.24 -4.18 -26.25
CA PHE A 4 3.28 -3.33 -26.97
C PHE A 4 1.99 -4.09 -27.37
N LEU A 5 2.13 -5.35 -27.79
CA LEU A 5 0.98 -6.17 -28.20
C LEU A 5 0.14 -6.66 -27.01
N ARG A 6 0.75 -6.85 -25.82
CA ARG A 6 0.02 -7.11 -24.55
C ARG A 6 -0.80 -5.90 -24.12
N TYR A 7 -0.21 -4.71 -24.20
CA TYR A 7 -0.83 -3.44 -23.82
C TYR A 7 -1.99 -3.05 -24.74
N PHE A 8 -1.82 -3.21 -26.06
CA PHE A 8 -2.86 -2.89 -27.04
C PHE A 8 -4.09 -3.81 -26.92
N LEU A 9 -3.91 -5.11 -26.63
CA LEU A 9 -5.03 -6.05 -26.51
C LEU A 9 -5.78 -5.94 -25.19
N TYR A 10 -5.09 -5.62 -24.09
CA TYR A 10 -5.73 -5.36 -22.80
C TYR A 10 -6.65 -4.13 -22.91
N ARG A 11 -6.16 -3.07 -23.58
CA ARG A 11 -6.89 -1.83 -23.83
C ARG A 11 -8.16 -2.00 -24.67
N GLU A 12 -8.12 -2.78 -25.75
CA GLU A 12 -9.27 -2.97 -26.64
C GLU A 12 -10.30 -3.98 -26.09
N LEU A 13 -9.85 -5.02 -25.38
CA LEU A 13 -10.74 -5.99 -24.74
C LEU A 13 -11.55 -5.34 -23.61
N TYR A 14 -10.93 -4.43 -22.85
CA TYR A 14 -11.59 -3.68 -21.78
C TYR A 14 -12.59 -2.65 -22.33
N ARG A 15 -12.28 -1.99 -23.46
CA ARG A 15 -13.22 -1.11 -24.19
C ARG A 15 -14.43 -1.86 -24.72
N PHE A 16 -14.24 -3.06 -25.26
CA PHE A 16 -15.32 -3.84 -25.86
C PHE A 16 -16.30 -4.40 -24.82
N ILE A 17 -15.80 -4.95 -23.70
CA ILE A 17 -16.66 -5.45 -22.61
C ILE A 17 -17.50 -4.32 -22.00
N ARG A 18 -16.94 -3.11 -21.90
CA ARG A 18 -17.64 -1.92 -21.40
C ARG A 18 -18.71 -1.41 -22.37
N ASN A 19 -18.46 -1.49 -23.67
CA ASN A 19 -19.39 -0.99 -24.70
C ASN A 19 -20.47 -2.02 -25.10
N ALA A 20 -20.31 -3.30 -24.80
CA ALA A 20 -21.30 -4.34 -25.09
C ALA A 20 -22.41 -4.49 -24.02
N GLY A 21 -22.31 -3.75 -22.91
CA GLY A 21 -23.30 -3.75 -21.82
C GLY A 21 -24.39 -2.66 -21.94
N LYS A 22 -24.36 -1.86 -23.01
CA LYS A 22 -25.30 -0.76 -23.23
C LYS A 22 -25.78 -0.84 -24.68
N ASP A 23 -26.92 -1.52 -24.86
CA ASP A 23 -27.93 -1.33 -25.92
C ASP A 23 -28.88 -2.55 -25.92
N ASP A 24 -29.98 -2.47 -25.16
CA ASP A 24 -31.32 -2.89 -25.62
C ASP A 24 -32.43 -2.53 -24.61
N ASN A 25 -33.01 -1.38 -24.92
CA ASN A 25 -34.37 -0.85 -24.76
C ASN A 25 -35.46 -1.55 -23.91
N SER A 26 -36.19 -0.65 -23.22
CA SER A 26 -37.60 -0.63 -22.77
C SER A 26 -38.59 -1.70 -23.30
N ASN A 27 -39.48 -2.24 -22.45
CA ASN A 27 -40.87 -1.76 -22.24
C ASN A 27 -41.74 -2.70 -21.36
N SER A 28 -42.48 -2.08 -20.42
CA SER A 28 -43.77 -2.42 -19.77
C SER A 28 -44.15 -3.84 -19.23
N SER A 29 -44.41 -3.85 -17.90
CA SER A 29 -45.69 -4.17 -17.22
C SER A 29 -45.99 -5.54 -16.56
N ARG A 30 -46.22 -5.45 -15.23
CA ARG A 30 -47.21 -6.09 -14.33
C ARG A 30 -47.05 -7.55 -13.79
N ALA A 31 -46.81 -7.56 -12.46
CA ALA A 31 -47.51 -8.25 -11.36
C ALA A 31 -47.43 -9.78 -11.18
N GLY A 32 -47.02 -10.22 -9.98
CA GLY A 32 -47.28 -11.57 -9.45
C GLY A 32 -46.36 -12.01 -8.30
N ASP A 33 -46.94 -12.10 -7.10
CA ASP A 33 -46.42 -12.37 -5.74
C ASP A 33 -45.90 -13.80 -5.45
N SER A 34 -44.91 -13.91 -4.55
CA SER A 34 -44.80 -14.85 -3.39
C SER A 34 -43.52 -15.70 -3.18
N ASN A 35 -42.82 -15.37 -2.08
CA ASN A 35 -42.20 -16.17 -0.99
C ASN A 35 -41.07 -17.23 -1.19
N GLU A 36 -39.82 -16.80 -0.90
CA GLU A 36 -38.84 -17.28 0.14
C GLU A 36 -38.40 -18.78 0.31
N PRO A 37 -37.21 -19.10 0.92
CA PRO A 37 -35.84 -18.61 0.64
C PRO A 37 -34.69 -19.68 0.82
N SER A 38 -33.56 -19.49 0.11
CA SER A 38 -32.13 -19.78 0.49
C SER A 38 -31.27 -20.23 -0.72
N PRO A 39 -29.93 -20.03 -0.75
CA PRO A 39 -29.05 -19.09 -0.05
C PRO A 39 -28.28 -18.18 -1.06
N GLN A 40 -28.22 -16.86 -0.84
CA GLN A 40 -27.66 -15.91 -1.80
C GLN A 40 -26.29 -15.35 -1.41
N SER A 41 -25.39 -15.40 -2.39
CA SER A 41 -24.13 -14.69 -2.52
C SER A 41 -24.33 -13.17 -2.50
N THR A 42 -23.63 -12.50 -1.59
CA THR A 42 -23.68 -11.04 -1.39
C THR A 42 -22.98 -10.32 -2.55
N GLN A 43 -23.75 -10.06 -3.61
CA GLN A 43 -23.39 -9.19 -4.72
C GLN A 43 -24.54 -8.22 -4.98
N HIS A 44 -24.88 -7.44 -3.95
CA HIS A 44 -25.65 -6.20 -4.04
C HIS A 44 -25.57 -5.44 -2.70
N ARG A 45 -24.65 -4.47 -2.61
CA ARG A 45 -24.79 -3.20 -1.87
C ARG A 45 -23.56 -2.33 -2.17
N LEU A 46 -23.50 -1.83 -3.41
CA LEU A 46 -22.64 -0.71 -3.83
C LEU A 46 -23.49 0.40 -4.49
N ASP A 47 -24.80 0.38 -4.26
CA ASP A 47 -25.73 1.45 -4.62
C ASP A 47 -26.25 2.03 -3.29
N GLU A 48 -26.20 3.36 -3.17
CA GLU A 48 -26.45 4.20 -1.98
C GLU A 48 -25.23 4.49 -1.06
N LEU A 49 -24.23 5.17 -1.62
CA LEU A 49 -23.62 6.31 -0.91
C LEU A 49 -24.18 7.59 -1.55
N PRO A 50 -24.69 8.56 -0.77
CA PRO A 50 -25.17 9.81 -1.32
C PRO A 50 -23.95 10.64 -1.74
N LEU A 51 -23.55 10.52 -3.00
CA LEU A 51 -22.84 11.62 -3.66
C LEU A 51 -23.92 12.68 -3.89
N ASP A 52 -23.93 13.68 -3.02
CA ASP A 52 -24.74 14.88 -3.17
C ASP A 52 -24.26 15.56 -4.46
N ASP A 53 -25.14 15.81 -5.43
CA ASP A 53 -24.85 16.54 -6.69
C ASP A 53 -24.60 18.06 -6.40
N GLY A 54 -23.84 18.35 -5.34
CA GLY A 54 -23.39 19.66 -4.92
C GLY A 54 -21.90 19.88 -5.25
N PRO A 55 -21.40 21.12 -5.17
CA PRO A 55 -19.97 21.40 -5.30
C PRO A 55 -19.18 20.57 -4.27
N ILE A 56 -17.96 20.15 -4.60
CA ILE A 56 -17.11 19.36 -3.69
C ILE A 56 -16.91 20.14 -2.37
N GLU A 57 -17.68 19.80 -1.33
CA GLU A 57 -17.79 20.58 -0.10
C GLU A 57 -16.81 20.11 1.00
N ASN A 58 -16.12 18.98 0.81
CA ASN A 58 -15.24 18.40 1.81
C ASN A 58 -13.94 17.78 1.24
N ALA A 59 -12.87 17.82 2.03
CA ALA A 59 -11.54 17.37 1.64
C ALA A 59 -11.45 15.84 1.40
N ASN A 60 -12.28 15.05 2.07
CA ASN A 60 -12.28 13.59 1.95
C ASN A 60 -12.94 13.13 0.63
N GLU A 61 -13.98 13.83 0.21
CA GLU A 61 -14.65 13.65 -1.07
C GLU A 61 -13.71 14.05 -2.21
N LEU A 62 -13.01 15.19 -2.10
CA LEU A 62 -11.98 15.56 -3.07
C LEU A 62 -10.87 14.50 -3.17
N LYS A 63 -10.41 13.97 -2.03
CA LYS A 63 -9.42 12.88 -2.01
C LYS A 63 -9.94 11.64 -2.74
N THR A 64 -11.19 11.26 -2.49
CA THR A 64 -11.85 10.11 -3.12
C THR A 64 -11.97 10.32 -4.63
N VAL A 65 -12.33 11.52 -5.04
CA VAL A 65 -12.43 11.93 -6.43
C VAL A 65 -11.07 11.84 -7.15
N LEU A 66 -10.00 12.35 -6.55
CA LEU A 66 -8.63 12.24 -7.10
C LEU A 66 -8.17 10.78 -7.23
N GLN A 67 -8.58 9.90 -6.30
CA GLN A 67 -8.29 8.46 -6.38
C GLN A 67 -9.00 7.74 -7.53
N GLN A 68 -10.09 8.33 -8.06
CA GLN A 68 -10.88 7.78 -9.16
C GLN A 68 -10.39 8.20 -10.55
N MET A 69 -9.54 9.23 -10.66
CA MET A 69 -8.97 9.69 -11.94
C MET A 69 -8.17 8.58 -12.64
N ASP A 70 -8.08 8.57 -13.96
CA ASP A 70 -7.18 7.65 -14.66
C ASP A 70 -5.72 7.96 -14.27
N PRO A 71 -4.81 6.97 -14.11
CA PRO A 71 -3.42 7.23 -13.75
C PRO A 71 -2.70 8.20 -14.70
N TYR A 72 -2.99 8.17 -16.00
CA TYR A 72 -2.40 9.10 -16.96
C TYR A 72 -3.02 10.50 -16.86
N ASP A 73 -4.32 10.58 -16.66
CA ASP A 73 -5.01 11.86 -16.43
C ASP A 73 -4.53 12.51 -15.12
N PHE A 74 -4.21 11.69 -14.12
CA PHE A 74 -3.61 12.15 -12.86
C PHE A 74 -2.23 12.78 -13.07
N GLU A 75 -1.35 12.19 -13.90
CA GLU A 75 -0.05 12.79 -14.23
C GLU A 75 -0.20 14.17 -14.89
N HIS A 76 -1.16 14.32 -15.80
CA HIS A 76 -1.44 15.58 -16.49
C HIS A 76 -2.08 16.61 -15.54
N PHE A 77 -3.00 16.16 -14.68
CA PHE A 77 -3.56 16.98 -13.62
C PHE A 77 -2.48 17.55 -12.68
N ILE A 78 -1.50 16.73 -12.28
CA ILE A 78 -0.36 17.20 -11.48
C ILE A 78 0.47 18.23 -12.26
N ALA A 79 0.66 18.06 -13.57
CA ALA A 79 1.36 19.05 -14.38
C ALA A 79 0.61 20.39 -14.45
N ASP A 80 -0.70 20.37 -14.63
CA ASP A 80 -1.53 21.58 -14.69
C ASP A 80 -1.62 22.27 -13.32
N LEU A 81 -1.69 21.50 -12.23
CA LEU A 81 -1.65 22.03 -10.88
C LEU A 81 -0.32 22.75 -10.62
N TRP A 82 0.81 22.18 -11.02
CA TRP A 82 2.11 22.84 -10.90
C TRP A 82 2.25 24.07 -11.81
N ASP A 83 1.68 24.05 -13.01
CA ASP A 83 1.61 25.22 -13.88
C ASP A 83 0.84 26.36 -13.22
N ARG A 84 -0.30 26.04 -12.59
CA ARG A 84 -1.11 26.99 -11.81
C ARG A 84 -0.40 27.55 -10.58
N MET A 85 0.52 26.80 -9.97
CA MET A 85 1.45 27.28 -8.94
C MET A 85 2.56 28.21 -9.47
N GLY A 86 2.53 28.55 -10.76
CA GLY A 86 3.48 29.43 -11.43
C GLY A 86 4.79 28.76 -11.82
N TRP A 87 4.76 27.44 -12.06
CA TRP A 87 5.86 26.71 -12.70
C TRP A 87 5.59 26.59 -14.21
N GLN A 88 6.60 26.25 -14.99
CA GLN A 88 6.45 25.80 -16.38
C GLN A 88 6.61 24.28 -16.37
N THR A 89 5.59 23.54 -16.78
CA THR A 89 5.59 22.08 -16.71
C THR A 89 5.69 21.42 -18.08
N GLU A 90 6.33 20.25 -18.12
CA GLU A 90 6.43 19.38 -19.30
C GLU A 90 6.17 17.94 -18.85
N VAL A 91 5.14 17.30 -19.42
CA VAL A 91 4.79 15.90 -19.15
C VAL A 91 5.67 14.98 -20.02
N SER A 92 6.26 13.97 -19.40
CA SER A 92 7.12 13.02 -20.11
C SER A 92 6.29 12.11 -21.03
N SER A 93 6.75 11.93 -22.27
CA SER A 93 6.14 10.95 -23.17
C SER A 93 6.69 9.55 -22.87
N ALA A 94 5.82 8.54 -22.80
CA ALA A 94 6.11 7.13 -22.43
C ALA A 94 7.22 6.41 -23.24
N ALA A 95 7.88 7.08 -24.19
CA ALA A 95 9.04 6.60 -24.93
C ALA A 95 10.41 6.99 -24.30
N MET A 96 10.45 7.87 -23.30
CA MET A 96 11.64 8.24 -22.51
C MET A 96 11.37 8.03 -21.01
N ASP A 97 10.92 6.84 -20.65
CA ASP A 97 10.50 6.55 -19.28
C ASP A 97 11.69 6.08 -18.43
N GLU A 98 12.45 7.06 -17.92
CA GLU A 98 13.40 6.89 -16.83
C GLU A 98 12.74 7.23 -15.48
N GLY A 99 11.42 7.07 -15.32
CA GLY A 99 10.73 7.25 -14.04
C GLY A 99 10.50 8.71 -13.62
N VAL A 100 10.28 9.62 -14.57
CA VAL A 100 9.82 10.99 -14.31
C VAL A 100 8.55 11.24 -15.11
N ASP A 101 7.46 11.59 -14.44
CA ASP A 101 6.18 11.85 -15.11
C ASP A 101 6.07 13.32 -15.52
N VAL A 102 6.51 14.26 -14.67
CA VAL A 102 6.43 15.71 -14.92
C VAL A 102 7.74 16.41 -14.57
N THR A 103 8.21 17.28 -15.46
CA THR A 103 9.32 18.21 -15.18
C THR A 103 8.76 19.62 -15.01
N ALA A 104 9.02 20.26 -13.87
CA ALA A 104 8.55 21.61 -13.54
C ALA A 104 9.71 22.59 -13.38
N ARG A 105 9.67 23.76 -14.03
CA ARG A 105 10.72 24.79 -13.97
C ARG A 105 10.18 26.14 -13.53
N LYS A 106 10.90 26.84 -12.65
CA LYS A 106 10.52 28.19 -12.19
C LYS A 106 11.72 29.13 -12.33
N GLN A 107 11.52 30.32 -12.88
CA GLN A 107 12.61 31.26 -13.16
C GLN A 107 12.74 32.39 -12.10
N HIS A 108 11.71 32.62 -11.28
CA HIS A 108 11.69 33.68 -10.27
C HIS A 108 11.30 33.12 -8.89
N PRO A 109 11.99 33.52 -7.79
CA PRO A 109 13.08 34.51 -7.73
C PRO A 109 14.47 34.02 -8.18
N TYR A 110 14.63 32.73 -8.47
CA TYR A 110 15.83 32.13 -9.07
C TYR A 110 15.42 30.89 -9.89
N GLU A 111 16.29 30.44 -10.79
CA GLU A 111 16.03 29.26 -11.63
C GLU A 111 16.01 28.00 -10.74
N GLN A 112 14.92 27.24 -10.85
CA GLN A 112 14.73 25.97 -10.17
C GLN A 112 14.11 24.95 -11.13
N THR A 113 14.64 23.73 -11.16
CA THR A 113 14.05 22.58 -11.86
C THR A 113 13.67 21.50 -10.86
N THR A 114 12.41 21.07 -10.91
CA THR A 114 11.83 20.03 -10.07
C THR A 114 11.38 18.87 -10.93
N LEU A 115 11.82 17.66 -10.62
CA LEU A 115 11.27 16.43 -11.22
C LEU A 115 10.15 15.90 -10.33
N ILE A 116 9.05 15.49 -10.93
CA ILE A 116 7.85 15.04 -10.23
C ILE A 116 7.46 13.67 -10.77
N GLN A 117 7.26 12.72 -9.86
CA GLN A 117 6.57 11.47 -10.15
C GLN A 117 5.19 11.52 -9.45
N ALA A 118 4.15 11.18 -10.18
CA ALA A 118 2.79 11.03 -9.71
C ALA A 118 2.42 9.53 -9.65
N LYS A 119 1.91 9.08 -8.51
CA LYS A 119 1.42 7.71 -8.30
C LYS A 119 -0.02 7.72 -7.83
N ARG A 120 -0.94 7.31 -8.69
CA ARG A 120 -2.35 7.15 -8.31
C ARG A 120 -2.60 5.78 -7.68
N TYR A 121 -2.52 5.71 -6.35
CA TYR A 121 -2.83 4.50 -5.60
C TYR A 121 -4.24 4.52 -5.02
N GLY A 122 -4.87 3.35 -4.97
CA GLY A 122 -6.15 3.15 -4.28
C GLY A 122 -5.98 3.19 -2.75
N PRO A 123 -7.08 3.23 -1.98
CA PRO A 123 -7.06 3.43 -0.53
C PRO A 123 -6.23 2.40 0.25
N ASN A 124 -6.03 1.19 -0.30
CA ASN A 124 -5.32 0.08 0.37
C ASN A 124 -3.85 -0.05 -0.06
N THR A 125 -3.25 0.95 -0.71
CA THR A 125 -1.86 0.88 -1.18
C THR A 125 -1.09 2.12 -0.77
N THR A 126 -0.11 1.93 0.10
CA THR A 126 0.82 2.98 0.56
C THR A 126 2.14 2.91 -0.18
N VAL A 127 2.80 4.05 -0.30
CA VAL A 127 4.08 4.16 -1.01
C VAL A 127 5.23 3.81 -0.06
N GLY A 128 6.04 2.83 -0.43
CA GLY A 128 7.14 2.31 0.39
C GLY A 128 8.50 2.91 0.05
N SER A 129 9.50 2.60 0.87
CA SER A 129 10.90 3.03 0.68
C SER A 129 11.54 2.67 -0.68
N PRO A 130 11.22 1.52 -1.34
CA PRO A 130 11.79 1.20 -2.66
C PRO A 130 11.48 2.26 -3.72
N ASP A 131 10.26 2.81 -3.71
CA ASP A 131 9.87 3.88 -4.64
C ASP A 131 10.73 5.13 -4.38
N ILE A 132 10.90 5.54 -3.11
CA ILE A 132 11.72 6.71 -2.76
C ILE A 132 13.16 6.55 -3.23
N GLN A 133 13.75 5.36 -3.07
CA GLN A 133 15.13 5.09 -3.47
C GLN A 133 15.30 5.15 -5.00
N GLN A 134 14.34 4.61 -5.75
CA GLN A 134 14.34 4.70 -7.20
C GLN A 134 14.32 6.16 -7.66
N TYR A 135 13.42 6.99 -7.11
CA TYR A 135 13.22 8.37 -7.55
C TYR A 135 14.31 9.32 -7.08
N ALA A 136 14.91 9.08 -5.92
CA ALA A 136 16.09 9.82 -5.47
C ALA A 136 17.28 9.70 -6.45
N SER A 137 17.44 8.55 -7.10
CA SER A 137 18.52 8.33 -8.08
C SER A 137 18.37 9.21 -9.33
N LEU A 138 17.15 9.67 -9.63
CA LEU A 138 16.87 10.52 -10.79
C LEU A 138 17.41 11.93 -10.63
N GLY A 139 17.39 12.47 -9.41
CA GLY A 139 18.03 13.76 -9.11
C GLY A 139 19.54 13.77 -9.38
N GLN A 140 20.18 12.60 -9.41
CA GLN A 140 21.62 12.45 -9.72
C GLN A 140 21.88 12.20 -11.21
N GLN A 141 20.91 11.66 -11.94
CA GLN A 141 21.02 11.32 -13.37
C GLN A 141 20.76 12.53 -14.28
N TYR A 142 19.95 13.49 -13.84
CA TYR A 142 19.63 14.71 -14.59
C TYR A 142 20.44 15.91 -14.09
N SER A 143 21.26 16.51 -14.96
CA SER A 143 22.02 17.72 -14.61
C SER A 143 21.12 18.95 -14.50
N GLY A 144 21.20 19.68 -13.39
CA GLY A 144 20.44 20.92 -13.19
C GLY A 144 19.07 20.74 -12.52
N VAL A 145 18.85 19.62 -11.84
CA VAL A 145 17.66 19.36 -11.00
C VAL A 145 17.96 19.78 -9.57
N ASP A 146 17.09 20.62 -9.00
CA ASP A 146 17.22 21.12 -7.63
C ASP A 146 16.47 20.26 -6.62
N LYS A 147 15.35 19.65 -7.04
CA LYS A 147 14.48 18.84 -6.18
C LYS A 147 13.80 17.71 -6.95
N VAL A 148 13.56 16.60 -6.27
CA VAL A 148 12.66 15.54 -6.72
C VAL A 148 11.43 15.54 -5.81
N VAL A 149 10.25 15.43 -6.39
CA VAL A 149 8.97 15.39 -5.68
C VAL A 149 8.25 14.11 -6.04
N LEU A 150 7.72 13.42 -5.04
CA LEU A 150 6.85 12.27 -5.24
C LEU A 150 5.44 12.61 -4.72
N VAL A 151 4.46 12.50 -5.61
CA VAL A 151 3.05 12.81 -5.36
C VAL A 151 2.25 11.52 -5.39
N THR A 152 1.37 11.32 -4.42
CA THR A 152 0.46 10.16 -4.36
C THR A 152 -0.92 10.58 -3.88
N THR A 153 -1.94 9.83 -4.31
CA THR A 153 -3.34 9.99 -3.84
C THR A 153 -3.61 9.31 -2.48
N ASN A 154 -2.61 8.62 -1.92
CA ASN A 154 -2.71 7.92 -0.63
C ASN A 154 -1.55 8.27 0.32
N GLU A 155 -1.25 7.45 1.33
CA GLU A 155 -0.19 7.70 2.30
C GLU A 155 1.18 7.10 1.94
N PHE A 156 2.23 7.67 2.53
CA PHE A 156 3.59 7.10 2.55
C PHE A 156 3.78 6.26 3.81
N THR A 157 4.60 5.21 3.74
CA THR A 157 5.04 4.52 4.95
C THR A 157 6.01 5.41 5.76
N SER A 158 6.15 5.15 7.05
CA SER A 158 7.11 5.89 7.90
C SER A 158 8.53 5.77 7.36
N GLN A 159 8.92 4.58 6.91
CA GLN A 159 10.23 4.33 6.31
C GLN A 159 10.43 5.10 4.99
N ALA A 160 9.37 5.33 4.21
CA ALA A 160 9.43 6.14 3.00
C ALA A 160 9.67 7.62 3.34
N ARG A 161 9.00 8.14 4.39
CA ARG A 161 9.21 9.53 4.88
C ARG A 161 10.64 9.75 5.36
N ASP A 162 11.14 8.86 6.23
CA ASP A 162 12.50 8.96 6.77
C ASP A 162 13.59 8.84 5.68
N LEU A 163 13.32 8.06 4.63
CA LEU A 163 14.23 7.94 3.49
C LEU A 163 14.19 9.18 2.60
N ALA A 164 13.01 9.75 2.39
CA ALA A 164 12.83 10.93 1.55
C ALA A 164 13.55 12.15 2.13
N ASP A 165 13.46 12.35 3.45
CA ASP A 165 14.18 13.42 4.15
C ASP A 165 15.71 13.30 3.98
N ARG A 166 16.24 12.07 4.08
CA ARG A 166 17.68 11.81 3.89
C ARG A 166 18.14 12.02 2.44
N LEU A 167 17.29 11.70 1.48
CA LEU A 167 17.59 11.78 0.05
C LEU A 167 17.14 13.10 -0.60
N ASN A 168 16.67 14.07 0.19
CA ASN A 168 16.14 15.35 -0.28
C ASN A 168 15.03 15.19 -1.34
N VAL A 169 14.18 14.18 -1.14
CA VAL A 169 12.96 13.95 -1.93
C VAL A 169 11.79 14.55 -1.17
N LYS A 170 10.99 15.39 -1.82
CA LYS A 170 9.80 15.97 -1.19
C LYS A 170 8.59 15.06 -1.42
N LEU A 171 7.84 14.80 -0.35
CA LEU A 171 6.67 13.93 -0.39
C LEU A 171 5.37 14.73 -0.32
N ILE A 172 4.41 14.39 -1.18
CA ILE A 172 3.06 14.96 -1.21
C ILE A 172 2.07 13.79 -1.20
N ASN A 173 1.45 13.54 -0.04
CA ASN A 173 0.45 12.49 0.13
C ASN A 173 -0.94 12.99 -0.31
N GLY A 174 -1.95 12.12 -0.25
CA GLY A 174 -3.31 12.46 -0.69
C GLY A 174 -3.88 13.69 0.03
N ASP A 175 -3.65 13.81 1.34
CA ASP A 175 -4.15 14.96 2.12
C ASP A 175 -3.43 16.27 1.79
N ASN A 176 -2.11 16.21 1.58
CA ASN A 176 -1.32 17.36 1.14
C ASN A 176 -1.68 17.77 -0.29
N LEU A 177 -1.97 16.80 -1.16
CA LEU A 177 -2.39 17.07 -2.53
C LEU A 177 -3.74 17.78 -2.56
N VAL A 178 -4.73 17.30 -1.80
CA VAL A 178 -6.02 17.98 -1.62
C VAL A 178 -5.82 19.40 -1.10
N SER A 179 -4.93 19.58 -0.12
CA SER A 179 -4.61 20.91 0.41
C SER A 179 -4.06 21.85 -0.68
N LEU A 180 -3.17 21.36 -1.57
CA LEU A 180 -2.64 22.14 -2.69
C LEU A 180 -3.72 22.51 -3.71
N VAL A 181 -4.61 21.57 -4.04
CA VAL A 181 -5.71 21.84 -4.98
C VAL A 181 -6.59 22.98 -4.50
N ILE A 182 -6.91 22.98 -3.20
CA ILE A 182 -7.77 24.03 -2.65
C ILE A 182 -6.99 25.34 -2.44
N GLU A 183 -5.71 25.26 -2.03
CA GLU A 183 -4.84 26.44 -1.85
C GLU A 183 -4.68 27.25 -3.15
N TYR A 184 -4.59 26.57 -4.30
CA TYR A 184 -4.42 27.21 -5.60
C TYR A 184 -5.72 27.37 -6.39
N ASP A 185 -6.88 27.24 -5.74
CA ASP A 185 -8.20 27.36 -6.35
C ASP A 185 -8.28 26.55 -7.66
N ALA A 186 -7.91 25.28 -7.58
CA ALA A 186 -7.73 24.38 -8.72
C ALA A 186 -8.83 23.29 -8.77
N LEU A 187 -9.98 23.54 -8.15
CA LEU A 187 -11.14 22.64 -8.21
C LEU A 187 -11.69 22.54 -9.64
N ASP A 188 -11.61 23.63 -10.41
CA ASP A 188 -11.94 23.66 -11.84
C ASP A 188 -11.05 22.72 -12.67
N LEU A 189 -9.76 22.59 -12.31
CA LEU A 189 -8.88 21.60 -12.94
C LEU A 189 -9.37 20.19 -12.64
N VAL A 190 -9.74 19.90 -11.40
CA VAL A 190 -10.28 18.59 -11.02
C VAL A 190 -11.52 18.24 -11.84
N ASP A 191 -12.45 19.19 -12.01
CA ASP A 191 -13.65 19.02 -12.82
C ASP A 191 -13.32 18.75 -14.30
N ASN A 192 -12.36 19.47 -14.90
CA ASN A 192 -11.96 19.26 -16.31
C ASN A 192 -11.45 17.84 -16.59
N TYR A 193 -10.79 17.21 -15.62
CA TYR A 193 -10.27 15.84 -15.75
C TYR A 193 -11.32 14.76 -15.42
N LEU A 194 -12.46 15.15 -14.83
CA LEU A 194 -13.57 14.25 -14.50
C LEU A 194 -14.76 14.39 -15.46
N GLU A 195 -14.97 15.57 -16.06
CA GLU A 195 -16.03 15.87 -17.03
C GLU A 195 -15.94 15.07 -18.34
N PHE A 196 -14.84 14.34 -18.58
CA PHE A 196 -14.84 13.28 -19.62
C PHE A 196 -15.76 12.09 -19.26
N VAL A 197 -16.33 12.09 -18.06
CA VAL A 197 -17.45 11.27 -17.62
C VAL A 197 -18.67 12.16 -17.37
N THR A 198 -19.47 12.30 -18.42
CA THR A 198 -20.89 12.73 -18.43
C THR A 198 -21.19 14.24 -18.47
N THR A 199 -21.46 14.74 -19.69
CA THR A 199 -22.42 15.82 -19.90
C THR A 199 -23.56 15.32 -20.78
N VAL A 200 -24.76 15.28 -20.21
CA VAL A 200 -26.00 15.44 -20.98
C VAL A 200 -26.71 16.64 -20.39
N GLU A 201 -26.39 17.83 -20.89
CA GLU A 201 -27.30 18.95 -20.73
C GLU A 201 -28.42 18.85 -21.76
N SER A 202 -29.66 18.91 -21.31
CA SER A 202 -30.52 20.10 -21.47
C SER A 202 -32.00 19.73 -21.36
N GLU A 203 -32.77 20.54 -20.63
CA GLU A 203 -33.91 21.25 -21.22
C GLU A 203 -34.46 22.29 -20.24
N HIS A 204 -34.29 23.58 -20.59
CA HIS A 204 -35.21 24.63 -20.20
C HIS A 204 -35.74 25.32 -21.46
N SER A 205 -37.06 25.31 -21.54
CA SER A 205 -37.95 25.85 -22.55
C SER A 205 -37.69 27.32 -22.91
N ASN A 206 -37.81 27.67 -24.19
CA ASN A 206 -38.78 28.67 -24.66
C ASN A 206 -38.84 28.81 -26.20
N GLU A 207 -40.04 29.18 -26.66
CA GLU A 207 -40.57 29.16 -28.03
C GLU A 207 -40.06 30.24 -29.02
N HIS A 208 -40.21 29.87 -30.32
CA HIS A 208 -40.75 30.66 -31.46
C HIS A 208 -39.80 31.49 -32.37
N PRO A 209 -40.18 31.79 -33.66
CA PRO A 209 -39.98 30.90 -34.81
C PRO A 209 -39.44 31.63 -36.09
N GLN A 210 -39.42 30.88 -37.21
CA GLN A 210 -39.66 31.27 -38.62
C GLN A 210 -38.50 31.26 -39.65
N LYS A 211 -38.86 30.63 -40.79
CA LYS A 211 -38.51 30.92 -42.20
C LYS A 211 -37.13 30.45 -42.68
N GLN A 212 -36.92 29.95 -43.90
CA GLN A 212 -37.75 29.70 -45.08
C GLN A 212 -36.87 28.90 -46.08
N THR A 213 -37.51 28.20 -47.03
CA THR A 213 -37.03 27.89 -48.41
C THR A 213 -35.78 27.04 -48.59
N ASP A 214 -35.56 26.23 -49.62
CA ASP A 214 -36.29 25.70 -50.78
C ASP A 214 -35.29 24.67 -51.34
N ALA A 215 -35.67 23.40 -51.52
CA ALA A 215 -36.06 22.82 -52.81
C ALA A 215 -34.90 22.28 -53.69
N VAL A 216 -35.29 21.22 -54.40
CA VAL A 216 -34.76 20.65 -55.65
C VAL A 216 -33.75 19.51 -55.47
N ASN A 217 -34.19 18.25 -55.57
CA ASN A 217 -34.39 17.42 -56.80
C ASN A 217 -33.03 17.11 -57.48
N ASP A 218 -32.71 15.89 -57.92
CA ASP A 218 -33.56 15.02 -58.73
C ASP A 218 -32.91 13.64 -58.93
N SER A 219 -33.78 12.63 -59.08
CA SER A 219 -33.68 11.44 -59.95
C SER A 219 -32.55 10.40 -59.72
N GLN A 220 -32.82 9.09 -59.75
CA GLN A 220 -33.63 8.40 -60.76
C GLN A 220 -34.09 6.99 -60.30
N GLU A 221 -35.35 6.67 -60.60
CA GLU A 221 -35.97 5.32 -60.66
C GLU A 221 -35.22 4.44 -61.71
N GLU A 222 -35.35 3.11 -61.82
CA GLU A 222 -36.60 2.39 -62.08
C GLU A 222 -36.38 0.84 -62.15
N THR A 223 -37.45 0.12 -61.75
CA THR A 223 -38.01 -1.14 -62.29
C THR A 223 -37.34 -2.53 -62.16
N ALA A 224 -38.06 -3.40 -61.43
CA ALA A 224 -38.81 -4.59 -61.94
C ALA A 224 -38.45 -5.98 -61.36
N GLU A 225 -39.45 -6.55 -60.66
CA GLU A 225 -39.77 -7.98 -60.40
C GLU A 225 -39.89 -8.83 -61.72
N PRO A 226 -40.08 -10.19 -61.76
CA PRO A 226 -40.84 -11.02 -60.78
C PRO A 226 -40.55 -12.55 -60.65
N THR A 227 -41.29 -13.21 -59.74
CA THR A 227 -41.93 -14.56 -59.85
C THR A 227 -41.30 -15.85 -59.25
N ALA A 228 -42.11 -16.46 -58.36
CA ALA A 228 -42.45 -17.90 -58.13
C ALA A 228 -41.64 -18.83 -57.17
N GLN A 229 -42.41 -19.38 -56.21
CA GLN A 229 -42.28 -20.69 -55.51
C GLN A 229 -42.71 -21.88 -56.44
N PRO A 230 -42.65 -23.20 -56.12
CA PRO A 230 -42.72 -23.86 -54.79
C PRO A 230 -42.02 -25.24 -54.57
N GLU A 231 -42.24 -25.79 -53.36
CA GLU A 231 -42.42 -27.22 -52.97
C GLU A 231 -41.26 -28.21 -52.63
N SER A 232 -41.25 -28.58 -51.34
CA SER A 232 -41.25 -29.93 -50.69
C SER A 232 -40.06 -30.93 -50.74
N GLU A 233 -39.56 -31.20 -49.52
CA GLU A 233 -39.36 -32.51 -48.85
C GLU A 233 -38.17 -33.45 -49.17
N LEU A 234 -37.88 -34.27 -48.14
CA LEU A 234 -36.88 -35.36 -48.00
C LEU A 234 -35.46 -34.88 -47.64
N GLY A 235 -34.93 -35.03 -46.42
CA GLY A 235 -35.07 -36.13 -45.45
C GLY A 235 -33.76 -36.93 -45.45
N THR A 236 -32.81 -36.57 -44.59
CA THR A 236 -31.60 -37.37 -44.34
C THR A 236 -31.44 -37.58 -42.85
N GLU A 237 -31.52 -38.85 -42.47
CA GLU A 237 -31.42 -39.38 -41.11
C GLU A 237 -30.12 -38.99 -40.41
N THR A 238 -30.21 -38.36 -39.24
CA THR A 238 -29.08 -38.19 -38.32
C THR A 238 -28.84 -39.52 -37.61
N ARG A 239 -27.72 -40.18 -37.90
CA ARG A 239 -27.30 -41.41 -37.23
C ARG A 239 -26.89 -41.08 -35.80
N SER A 240 -27.73 -41.41 -34.82
CA SER A 240 -27.45 -41.21 -33.39
C SER A 240 -26.46 -42.25 -32.86
N GLY A 241 -25.17 -42.01 -33.07
CA GLY A 241 -24.07 -42.75 -32.43
C GLY A 241 -22.87 -41.83 -32.23
N PRO A 242 -21.99 -42.10 -31.24
CA PRO A 242 -20.95 -41.17 -30.81
C PRO A 242 -20.03 -40.77 -31.97
N VAL A 243 -19.61 -39.50 -32.00
CA VAL A 243 -18.78 -38.96 -33.09
C VAL A 243 -17.43 -39.68 -33.07
N PRO A 244 -17.04 -40.45 -34.11
CA PRO A 244 -15.79 -41.20 -34.07
C PRO A 244 -14.60 -40.24 -33.94
N SER A 245 -13.61 -40.62 -33.13
CA SER A 245 -12.43 -39.77 -32.91
C SER A 245 -11.69 -39.53 -34.22
N THR A 246 -11.49 -38.28 -34.59
CA THR A 246 -10.78 -37.92 -35.83
C THR A 246 -9.31 -37.68 -35.54
N LEU A 247 -8.45 -37.79 -36.56
CA LEU A 247 -7.04 -37.39 -36.43
C LEU A 247 -6.92 -35.91 -36.04
N TRP A 248 -7.84 -35.06 -36.52
CA TRP A 248 -7.84 -33.63 -36.23
C TRP A 248 -8.27 -33.28 -34.81
N GLU A 249 -9.16 -34.06 -34.19
CA GLU A 249 -9.48 -33.93 -32.76
C GLU A 249 -8.23 -34.02 -31.89
N LYS A 250 -7.40 -35.05 -32.17
CA LYS A 250 -6.17 -35.30 -31.44
C LYS A 250 -5.16 -34.17 -31.66
N VAL A 251 -5.11 -33.61 -32.88
CA VAL A 251 -4.29 -32.45 -33.18
C VAL A 251 -4.75 -31.22 -32.39
N ILE A 252 -6.05 -30.98 -32.27
CA ILE A 252 -6.59 -29.85 -31.49
C ILE A 252 -6.26 -30.02 -30.00
N ILE A 253 -6.41 -31.24 -29.45
CA ILE A 253 -6.10 -31.54 -28.04
C ILE A 253 -4.61 -31.32 -27.75
N VAL A 254 -3.71 -31.72 -28.65
CA VAL A 254 -2.25 -31.52 -28.48
C VAL A 254 -1.85 -30.06 -28.73
N ALA A 255 -2.56 -29.35 -29.60
CA ALA A 255 -2.26 -27.96 -29.92
C ALA A 255 -2.52 -27.01 -28.75
N ILE A 256 -3.45 -27.31 -27.84
CA ILE A 256 -3.75 -26.48 -26.65
C ILE A 256 -2.52 -26.33 -25.72
N PRO A 257 -1.90 -27.43 -25.20
CA PRO A 257 -0.69 -27.31 -24.39
C PRO A 257 0.50 -26.81 -25.22
N GLY A 258 0.57 -27.13 -26.51
CA GLY A 258 1.57 -26.55 -27.42
C GLY A 258 1.47 -25.03 -27.54
N TRP A 259 0.25 -24.49 -27.53
CA TRP A 259 -0.06 -23.05 -27.50
C TRP A 259 0.44 -22.40 -26.22
N ILE A 260 0.24 -23.06 -25.07
CA ILE A 260 0.72 -22.58 -23.77
C ILE A 260 2.25 -22.58 -23.74
N VAL A 261 2.89 -23.65 -24.20
CA VAL A 261 4.37 -23.74 -24.25
C VAL A 261 4.96 -22.70 -25.22
N ALA A 262 4.35 -22.47 -26.38
CA ALA A 262 4.81 -21.43 -27.31
C ALA A 262 4.69 -20.01 -26.71
N PHE A 263 3.70 -19.78 -25.84
CA PHE A 263 3.44 -18.46 -25.25
C PHE A 263 4.26 -18.17 -23.99
N PHE A 264 4.49 -19.20 -23.16
CA PHE A 264 5.18 -19.09 -21.88
C PHE A 264 6.62 -19.60 -21.91
N GLY A 265 7.02 -20.41 -22.90
CA GLY A 265 8.39 -20.92 -23.06
C GLY A 265 9.39 -19.94 -23.69
N VAL A 266 9.12 -18.63 -23.62
CA VAL A 266 9.85 -17.55 -24.30
C VAL A 266 11.32 -17.47 -23.88
N GLU A 267 11.69 -18.01 -22.71
CA GLU A 267 13.05 -17.94 -22.17
C GLU A 267 13.95 -19.12 -22.57
N THR A 268 13.40 -20.17 -23.19
CA THR A 268 14.14 -21.44 -23.39
C THR A 268 14.55 -21.73 -24.82
N LEU A 269 13.99 -21.03 -25.81
CA LEU A 269 14.22 -21.28 -27.23
C LEU A 269 14.83 -20.06 -27.95
N PRO A 270 15.77 -20.27 -28.89
CA PRO A 270 16.26 -19.20 -29.76
C PRO A 270 15.13 -18.52 -30.52
N GLU A 271 15.26 -17.20 -30.78
CA GLU A 271 14.17 -16.36 -31.32
C GLU A 271 13.58 -16.88 -32.64
N THR A 272 14.41 -17.44 -33.52
CA THR A 272 13.97 -18.01 -34.79
C THR A 272 13.14 -19.28 -34.60
N LEU A 273 13.55 -20.14 -33.68
CA LEU A 273 12.81 -21.35 -33.32
C LEU A 273 11.49 -21.00 -32.65
N TRP A 274 11.48 -20.01 -31.76
CA TRP A 274 10.27 -19.50 -31.14
C TRP A 274 9.29 -18.90 -32.16
N ALA A 275 9.77 -18.11 -33.12
CA ALA A 275 8.92 -17.52 -34.14
C ALA A 275 8.30 -18.59 -35.06
N ILE A 276 9.07 -19.61 -35.44
CA ILE A 276 8.58 -20.73 -36.25
C ILE A 276 7.56 -21.56 -35.48
N THR A 277 7.83 -21.91 -34.22
CA THR A 277 6.89 -22.70 -33.40
C THR A 277 5.60 -21.92 -33.16
N PHE A 278 5.70 -20.64 -32.82
CA PHE A 278 4.56 -19.75 -32.65
C PHE A 278 3.70 -19.65 -33.91
N LEU A 279 4.29 -19.40 -35.09
CA LEU A 279 3.54 -19.32 -36.35
C LEU A 279 2.90 -20.66 -36.74
N THR A 280 3.62 -21.77 -36.53
CA THR A 280 3.11 -23.12 -36.83
C THR A 280 1.89 -23.46 -35.96
N VAL A 281 1.95 -23.10 -34.68
CA VAL A 281 0.87 -23.36 -33.71
C VAL A 281 -0.31 -22.38 -33.92
N TRP A 282 -0.05 -21.13 -34.27
CA TRP A 282 -1.07 -20.11 -34.54
C TRP A 282 -1.90 -20.43 -35.80
N PHE A 283 -1.28 -20.87 -36.89
CA PHE A 283 -2.02 -21.29 -38.09
C PHE A 283 -2.52 -22.74 -38.02
N GLY A 284 -1.85 -23.61 -37.27
CA GLY A 284 -2.21 -25.03 -37.17
C GLY A 284 -3.56 -25.28 -36.51
N LEU A 285 -3.87 -24.56 -35.42
CA LEU A 285 -5.10 -24.77 -34.65
C LEU A 285 -6.38 -24.37 -35.44
N PRO A 286 -6.47 -23.19 -36.08
CA PRO A 286 -7.63 -22.84 -36.92
C PRO A 286 -7.82 -23.80 -38.10
N VAL A 287 -6.72 -24.24 -38.74
CA VAL A 287 -6.79 -25.20 -39.85
C VAL A 287 -7.31 -26.56 -39.36
N ALA A 288 -6.84 -27.03 -38.20
CA ALA A 288 -7.31 -28.28 -37.61
C ALA A 288 -8.80 -28.20 -37.23
N LEU A 289 -9.24 -27.10 -36.61
CA LEU A 289 -10.65 -26.84 -36.30
C LEU A 289 -11.51 -26.81 -37.57
N PHE A 290 -11.03 -26.18 -38.64
CA PHE A 290 -11.75 -26.10 -39.90
C PHE A 290 -11.93 -27.47 -40.55
N LEU A 291 -10.86 -28.26 -40.62
CA LEU A 291 -10.89 -29.60 -41.22
C LEU A 291 -11.74 -30.56 -40.40
N ASP A 292 -11.66 -30.47 -39.07
CA ASP A 292 -12.46 -31.29 -38.18
C ASP A 292 -13.95 -30.94 -38.26
N ALA A 293 -14.29 -29.66 -38.17
CA ALA A 293 -15.68 -29.21 -38.21
C ALA A 293 -16.34 -29.50 -39.57
N ARG A 294 -15.58 -29.39 -40.67
CA ARG A 294 -16.06 -29.79 -41.99
C ARG A 294 -16.44 -31.28 -42.02
N HIS A 295 -15.64 -32.14 -41.39
CA HIS A 295 -15.87 -33.57 -41.38
C HIS A 295 -17.07 -33.97 -40.50
N VAL A 296 -17.18 -33.39 -39.30
CA VAL A 296 -18.27 -33.70 -38.36
C VAL A 296 -19.63 -33.25 -38.90
N ARG A 297 -19.68 -32.11 -39.61
CA ARG A 297 -20.91 -31.53 -40.18
C ARG A 297 -21.52 -32.35 -41.32
N GLU A 298 -20.81 -33.31 -41.89
CA GLU A 298 -21.37 -34.22 -42.90
C GLU A 298 -22.24 -35.33 -42.29
N SER A 299 -22.12 -35.57 -40.98
CA SER A 299 -22.76 -36.73 -40.33
C SER A 299 -23.58 -36.40 -39.07
N TYR A 300 -23.49 -35.16 -38.54
CA TYR A 300 -24.11 -34.76 -37.28
C TYR A 300 -24.72 -33.35 -37.35
N ASP A 301 -25.78 -33.13 -36.59
CA ASP A 301 -26.43 -31.81 -36.47
C ASP A 301 -25.51 -30.86 -35.67
N TRP A 302 -24.80 -30.03 -36.41
CA TRP A 302 -23.74 -29.18 -35.89
C TRP A 302 -24.10 -27.70 -36.10
N PRO A 303 -23.76 -26.79 -35.16
CA PRO A 303 -24.19 -25.41 -35.24
C PRO A 303 -23.94 -24.74 -36.59
N GLN A 304 -24.93 -23.98 -37.07
CA GLN A 304 -24.89 -23.26 -38.35
C GLN A 304 -23.66 -22.34 -38.45
N TYR A 305 -23.19 -21.80 -37.32
CA TYR A 305 -22.02 -20.93 -37.21
C TYR A 305 -20.74 -21.65 -36.75
N TRP A 306 -20.53 -22.90 -37.15
CA TRP A 306 -19.29 -23.64 -36.86
C TRP A 306 -18.00 -22.92 -37.27
N TRP A 307 -18.08 -22.10 -38.33
CA TRP A 307 -16.98 -21.27 -38.80
C TRP A 307 -16.56 -20.23 -37.77
N ALA A 308 -17.44 -19.87 -36.82
CA ALA A 308 -17.13 -18.95 -35.74
C ALA A 308 -16.02 -19.50 -34.85
N TYR A 309 -15.97 -20.82 -34.58
CA TYR A 309 -14.86 -21.43 -33.84
C TYR A 309 -13.52 -21.25 -34.57
N VAL A 310 -13.53 -21.36 -35.91
CA VAL A 310 -12.34 -21.18 -36.75
C VAL A 310 -11.91 -19.71 -36.78
N VAL A 311 -12.84 -18.79 -37.02
CA VAL A 311 -12.55 -17.35 -37.12
C VAL A 311 -12.07 -16.78 -35.79
N THR A 312 -12.71 -17.16 -34.68
CA THR A 312 -12.28 -16.73 -33.34
C THR A 312 -10.94 -17.37 -32.95
N SER A 313 -10.64 -18.59 -33.41
CA SER A 313 -9.34 -19.21 -33.16
C SER A 313 -8.16 -18.56 -33.89
N LEU A 314 -8.41 -17.76 -34.95
CA LEU A 314 -7.38 -16.94 -35.60
C LEU A 314 -6.93 -15.76 -34.73
N ILE A 315 -7.73 -15.39 -33.72
CA ILE A 315 -7.35 -14.39 -32.72
C ILE A 315 -6.41 -15.08 -31.73
N TRP A 316 -5.11 -14.90 -31.97
CA TRP A 316 -4.02 -15.59 -31.32
C TRP A 316 -4.17 -15.69 -29.77
N LEU A 317 -4.50 -14.60 -29.07
CA LEU A 317 -4.66 -14.61 -27.61
C LEU A 317 -5.93 -15.30 -27.08
N LEU A 318 -6.93 -15.48 -27.93
CA LEU A 318 -8.19 -16.14 -27.55
C LEU A 318 -8.26 -17.57 -28.07
N ALA A 319 -7.28 -18.04 -28.84
CA ALA A 319 -7.37 -19.26 -29.65
C ALA A 319 -7.71 -20.55 -28.88
N ILE A 320 -7.29 -20.66 -27.62
CA ILE A 320 -7.55 -21.83 -26.76
C ILE A 320 -9.03 -21.92 -26.35
N ILE A 321 -9.71 -20.78 -26.13
CA ILE A 321 -11.10 -20.73 -25.65
C ILE A 321 -12.08 -21.34 -26.67
N PRO A 322 -12.11 -20.93 -27.96
CA PRO A 322 -12.99 -21.54 -28.94
C PRO A 322 -12.60 -22.98 -29.24
N ALA A 323 -11.32 -23.37 -29.15
CA ALA A 323 -10.91 -24.77 -29.27
C ALA A 323 -11.43 -25.63 -28.12
N GLY A 324 -11.37 -25.13 -26.88
CA GLY A 324 -11.92 -25.79 -25.70
C GLY A 324 -13.45 -25.90 -25.76
N LEU A 325 -14.15 -24.82 -26.13
CA LEU A 325 -15.60 -24.83 -26.34
C LEU A 325 -16.01 -25.79 -27.46
N TYR A 326 -15.23 -25.84 -28.54
CA TYR A 326 -15.46 -26.76 -29.66
C TYR A 326 -15.33 -28.22 -29.22
N LEU A 327 -14.27 -28.59 -28.49
CA LEU A 327 -14.09 -29.94 -27.96
C LEU A 327 -15.14 -30.32 -26.91
N TRP A 328 -15.51 -29.38 -26.04
CA TRP A 328 -16.59 -29.58 -25.06
C TRP A 328 -17.92 -29.84 -25.77
N ARG A 329 -18.25 -29.04 -26.80
CA ARG A 329 -19.48 -29.24 -27.57
C ARG A 329 -19.47 -30.58 -28.29
N ARG A 330 -18.35 -30.94 -28.91
CA ARG A 330 -18.16 -32.26 -29.56
C ARG A 330 -18.46 -33.40 -28.58
N ARG A 331 -17.93 -33.32 -27.36
CA ARG A 331 -18.14 -34.32 -26.30
C ARG A 331 -19.55 -34.29 -25.71
N SER A 332 -20.19 -33.12 -25.65
CA SER A 332 -21.57 -33.00 -25.12
C SER A 332 -22.59 -33.74 -25.99
N ILE A 333 -22.34 -33.83 -27.30
CA ILE A 333 -23.17 -34.61 -28.22
C ILE A 333 -23.07 -36.12 -27.91
N ASP A 334 -21.91 -36.59 -27.43
CA ASP A 334 -21.76 -37.97 -26.94
C ASP A 334 -22.45 -38.21 -25.59
N GLY A 335 -22.61 -37.16 -24.77
CA GLY A 335 -23.21 -37.23 -23.43
C GLY A 335 -24.74 -37.21 -23.41
N SER A 336 -25.38 -36.57 -24.38
CA SER A 336 -26.84 -36.46 -24.45
C SER A 336 -27.56 -37.76 -24.86
N ALA A 337 -26.84 -38.86 -25.12
CA ALA A 337 -27.44 -40.16 -25.42
C ALA A 337 -27.82 -40.98 -24.17
N ASN A 338 -27.41 -40.58 -22.97
CA ASN A 338 -27.68 -41.32 -21.73
C ASN A 338 -28.21 -40.37 -20.64
N ASN A 339 -29.53 -40.16 -20.59
CA ASN A 339 -30.38 -40.10 -19.37
C ASN A 339 -31.62 -39.20 -19.58
N ASP A 340 -32.74 -39.81 -19.99
CA ASP A 340 -34.11 -39.26 -19.88
C ASP A 340 -34.73 -39.61 -18.50
N PRO A 341 -35.65 -38.79 -17.93
CA PRO A 341 -36.36 -39.09 -16.68
C PRO A 341 -37.81 -39.55 -16.92
N GLU A 342 -38.29 -40.55 -16.17
CA GLU A 342 -39.71 -40.97 -16.15
C GLU A 342 -40.31 -41.03 -14.72
N THR A 343 -41.32 -40.18 -14.51
CA THR A 343 -42.65 -40.38 -13.87
C THR A 343 -42.83 -41.07 -12.50
N ASP A 344 -43.24 -40.21 -11.54
CA ASP A 344 -44.54 -40.16 -10.82
C ASP A 344 -45.01 -41.22 -9.79
N SER A 345 -45.73 -40.69 -8.78
CA SER A 345 -46.68 -41.30 -7.82
C SER A 345 -46.26 -41.76 -6.40
N SER A 346 -46.85 -41.07 -5.41
CA SER A 346 -47.56 -41.55 -4.21
C SER A 346 -46.99 -42.74 -3.38
N SER A 347 -46.59 -42.48 -2.13
CA SER A 347 -47.16 -43.08 -0.90
C SER A 347 -46.21 -42.96 0.31
N ALA A 348 -46.76 -42.54 1.46
CA ALA A 348 -46.32 -42.97 2.79
C ALA A 348 -47.38 -43.97 3.29
N PRO A 349 -47.11 -44.96 4.16
CA PRO A 349 -46.39 -44.79 5.43
C PRO A 349 -45.55 -46.01 5.91
N ASP A 350 -45.08 -45.88 7.15
CA ASP A 350 -44.97 -46.97 8.15
C ASP A 350 -43.65 -47.74 8.39
N THR A 351 -43.03 -47.33 9.51
CA THR A 351 -42.71 -48.11 10.73
C THR A 351 -41.46 -49.00 10.81
N ALA A 352 -40.78 -48.80 11.96
CA ALA A 352 -40.06 -49.73 12.82
C ALA A 352 -38.60 -50.08 12.47
N THR A 353 -37.69 -50.32 13.42
CA THR A 353 -37.54 -50.13 14.87
C THR A 353 -36.24 -50.87 15.21
N THR A 354 -35.32 -50.24 15.94
CA THR A 354 -34.56 -50.76 17.12
C THR A 354 -33.53 -49.68 17.46
N ALA A 355 -33.71 -48.87 18.53
CA ALA A 355 -33.42 -49.18 19.94
C ALA A 355 -31.94 -49.57 20.11
N GLU A 356 -31.13 -48.84 20.90
CA GLU A 356 -31.23 -48.81 22.37
C GLU A 356 -31.11 -47.42 23.02
N THR A 357 -31.70 -47.37 24.22
CA THR A 357 -31.94 -46.28 25.17
C THR A 357 -31.02 -46.42 26.39
N TYR A 358 -30.74 -45.33 27.10
CA TYR A 358 -30.77 -45.11 28.58
C TYR A 358 -29.88 -43.87 28.90
N SER A 359 -30.43 -42.67 29.10
CA SER A 359 -31.10 -42.10 30.31
C SER A 359 -30.16 -41.38 31.29
N ASP A 360 -30.34 -40.06 31.32
CA ASP A 360 -30.35 -39.08 32.43
C ASP A 360 -29.91 -39.49 33.84
N SER A 361 -29.17 -38.59 34.51
CA SER A 361 -29.66 -37.93 35.73
C SER A 361 -28.80 -36.73 36.15
N GLU A 362 -29.48 -35.66 36.54
CA GLU A 362 -29.02 -34.45 37.21
C GLU A 362 -28.45 -34.73 38.61
N THR A 363 -27.66 -33.79 39.18
CA THR A 363 -28.01 -32.99 40.39
C THR A 363 -26.81 -32.16 40.90
N ASN A 364 -26.91 -30.84 40.72
CA ASN A 364 -26.80 -29.75 41.71
C ASN A 364 -25.88 -29.88 42.95
N SER A 365 -25.07 -28.85 43.23
CA SER A 365 -24.99 -28.20 44.56
C SER A 365 -24.31 -26.81 44.51
N GLN A 366 -25.03 -25.85 45.07
CA GLN A 366 -24.73 -24.43 45.26
C GLN A 366 -23.70 -24.17 46.38
N SER A 367 -23.14 -22.95 46.43
CA SER A 367 -23.30 -22.04 47.58
C SER A 367 -22.86 -20.60 47.24
N GLN A 368 -23.77 -19.66 47.49
CA GLN A 368 -23.62 -18.21 47.45
C GLN A 368 -23.12 -17.64 48.79
N THR A 369 -22.72 -16.36 48.78
CA THR A 369 -22.93 -15.24 49.75
C THR A 369 -21.62 -14.45 49.97
N ALA A 370 -21.56 -13.13 50.10
CA ALA A 370 -22.51 -12.02 49.98
C ALA A 370 -21.69 -10.70 49.92
N SER A 371 -22.37 -9.65 49.46
CA SER A 371 -21.94 -8.25 49.29
C SER A 371 -21.55 -7.49 50.57
N ALA A 372 -20.75 -6.41 50.44
CA ALA A 372 -21.06 -5.05 50.93
C ALA A 372 -19.90 -4.04 50.71
N THR A 373 -20.11 -3.14 49.75
CA THR A 373 -20.03 -1.65 49.74
C THR A 373 -19.12 -0.84 50.68
N SER A 374 -18.57 0.24 50.08
CA SER A 374 -18.25 1.60 50.61
C SER A 374 -16.88 1.80 51.26
N SER A 375 -16.18 2.94 51.20
CA SER A 375 -16.20 4.23 50.46
C SER A 375 -15.12 5.13 51.11
N TYR A 376 -14.71 6.23 50.44
CA TYR A 376 -13.80 7.33 50.88
C TYR A 376 -12.29 7.03 50.76
N ALA A 377 -11.47 7.67 49.91
CA ALA A 377 -11.21 9.08 49.57
C ALA A 377 -10.23 9.82 50.52
N SER A 378 -9.34 10.58 49.88
CA SER A 378 -8.52 11.74 50.32
C SER A 378 -7.17 11.54 51.05
N ASP A 379 -6.10 11.79 50.29
CA ASP A 379 -5.20 12.97 50.39
C ASP A 379 -4.08 13.11 51.47
N THR A 380 -2.87 13.29 50.92
CA THR A 380 -1.96 14.45 51.13
C THR A 380 -0.76 14.34 52.11
N GLN A 381 0.43 14.27 51.47
CA GLN A 381 1.68 15.05 51.65
C GLN A 381 2.69 14.83 52.81
N THR A 382 3.96 14.64 52.39
CA THR A 382 5.29 15.16 52.88
C THR A 382 5.57 15.17 54.40
N GLU A 383 6.74 14.80 54.96
CA GLU A 383 8.10 15.29 54.69
C GLU A 383 9.16 14.55 55.59
N SER A 384 10.38 14.36 55.06
CA SER A 384 11.74 14.35 55.67
C SER A 384 12.23 13.41 56.84
N VAL A 385 13.18 12.50 56.48
CA VAL A 385 14.61 12.28 56.96
C VAL A 385 14.88 11.93 58.46
N PRO A 386 15.86 11.06 58.90
CA PRO A 386 17.14 10.65 58.26
C PRO A 386 17.58 9.15 58.29
N ASP A 387 18.49 8.84 57.34
CA ASP A 387 19.74 8.06 57.41
C ASP A 387 19.86 6.85 58.37
N LEU A 388 20.08 5.65 57.80
CA LEU A 388 21.07 4.65 58.24
C LEU A 388 21.11 3.45 57.28
N GLY A 389 22.27 3.29 56.63
CA GLY A 389 22.88 2.12 56.00
C GLY A 389 22.16 0.76 55.93
N ASP A 390 22.20 0.15 54.75
CA ASP A 390 22.98 -1.07 54.43
C ASP A 390 22.32 -1.98 53.39
N ALA A 391 23.13 -2.39 52.42
CA ALA A 391 23.08 -3.55 51.53
C ALA A 391 21.76 -4.03 50.92
N SER A 392 21.59 -3.80 49.61
CA SER A 392 21.51 -4.87 48.60
C SER A 392 21.32 -4.27 47.19
N GLN A 393 22.42 -4.12 46.45
CA GLN A 393 22.38 -4.05 44.98
C GLN A 393 22.10 -5.45 44.45
N HIS A 394 21.02 -5.61 43.70
CA HIS A 394 20.92 -6.65 42.69
C HIS A 394 21.48 -6.04 41.40
N ASP A 395 22.55 -6.68 40.90
CA ASP A 395 23.22 -6.34 39.66
C ASP A 395 22.35 -6.75 38.48
N ASP A 396 21.78 -5.77 37.78
CA ASP A 396 21.37 -5.90 36.39
C ASP A 396 22.55 -5.42 35.53
N ASP A 397 23.34 -6.36 35.00
CA ASP A 397 24.47 -6.10 34.10
C ASP A 397 23.99 -5.55 32.74
N ALA A 398 23.76 -4.24 32.71
CA ALA A 398 23.43 -3.48 31.51
C ALA A 398 24.70 -3.14 30.70
N ILE A 399 25.11 -4.02 29.78
CA ILE A 399 26.16 -3.69 28.79
C ILE A 399 25.57 -2.81 27.68
N SER A 400 25.58 -1.50 27.85
CA SER A 400 25.22 -0.53 26.81
C SER A 400 26.31 -0.46 25.72
N THR A 401 25.95 -0.63 24.45
CA THR A 401 26.83 -0.35 23.29
C THR A 401 26.49 0.95 22.57
N THR A 402 25.77 1.86 23.23
CA THR A 402 25.52 3.21 22.72
C THR A 402 25.80 4.23 23.80
N ASP A 403 27.08 4.39 24.13
CA ASP A 403 27.60 5.66 24.61
C ASP A 403 28.68 6.15 23.63
N ARG A 404 28.62 7.43 23.26
CA ARG A 404 29.62 8.10 22.41
C ARG A 404 30.91 8.38 23.19
N GLY A 405 31.42 7.38 23.90
CA GLY A 405 32.83 7.24 24.22
C GLY A 405 33.39 6.19 23.26
N ILE A 406 33.85 6.58 22.07
CA ILE A 406 34.57 5.63 21.21
C ILE A 406 35.82 5.23 21.99
N ASN A 407 35.81 4.05 22.61
CA ASN A 407 37.00 3.47 23.19
C ASN A 407 37.99 3.30 22.04
N ARG A 408 39.12 3.99 22.18
CA ARG A 408 40.20 3.97 21.21
C ARG A 408 41.46 3.54 21.93
N MET A 409 42.24 2.71 21.25
CA MET A 409 43.53 2.29 21.71
C MET A 409 44.57 2.78 20.72
N GLU A 410 45.66 3.33 21.25
CA GLU A 410 46.80 3.77 20.48
C GLU A 410 47.98 2.85 20.78
N PHE A 411 48.54 2.24 19.74
CA PHE A 411 49.66 1.32 19.86
C PHE A 411 50.47 1.26 18.57
N GLU A 412 51.68 0.71 18.66
CA GLU A 412 52.57 0.50 17.53
C GLU A 412 52.63 -0.99 17.18
N TYR A 413 52.56 -1.29 15.89
CA TYR A 413 52.73 -2.65 15.38
C TYR A 413 53.49 -2.61 14.05
N GLY A 414 54.63 -3.30 14.00
CA GLY A 414 55.59 -3.15 12.91
C GLY A 414 56.14 -1.72 12.85
N ASP A 415 56.13 -1.11 11.67
CA ASP A 415 56.55 0.28 11.45
C ASP A 415 55.38 1.28 11.52
N ASN A 416 54.18 0.82 11.88
CA ASN A 416 52.95 1.61 11.84
C ASN A 416 52.38 1.90 13.24
N ARG A 417 51.81 3.10 13.40
CA ARG A 417 51.06 3.52 14.59
C ARG A 417 49.57 3.46 14.31
N TYR A 418 48.84 2.74 15.15
CA TYR A 418 47.39 2.54 15.01
C TYR A 418 46.63 3.39 16.01
N TYR A 419 45.51 3.96 15.55
CA TYR A 419 44.50 4.66 16.34
C TYR A 419 43.18 3.91 16.22
N ALA A 420 43.17 2.70 16.75
CA ALA A 420 42.13 1.73 16.51
C ALA A 420 40.91 1.99 17.40
N ARG A 421 39.71 1.77 16.86
CA ARG A 421 38.48 1.63 17.65
C ARG A 421 38.56 0.29 18.38
N THR A 422 38.05 0.22 19.60
CA THR A 422 38.05 -1.01 20.37
C THR A 422 36.66 -1.46 20.78
N THR A 423 36.54 -2.76 20.96
CA THR A 423 35.42 -3.42 21.63
C THR A 423 36.00 -4.41 22.63
N THR A 424 35.38 -4.54 23.79
CA THR A 424 35.85 -5.37 24.90
C THR A 424 34.85 -6.49 25.13
N ALA A 425 35.35 -7.71 25.34
CA ALA A 425 34.51 -8.86 25.63
C ALA A 425 33.77 -8.65 26.95
N PRO A 426 32.56 -9.22 27.12
CA PRO A 426 31.80 -9.10 28.36
C PRO A 426 32.56 -9.50 29.64
N ASN A 427 33.48 -10.46 29.59
CA ASN A 427 34.33 -10.85 30.71
C ASN A 427 35.51 -9.89 30.97
N GLY A 428 35.78 -8.95 30.06
CA GLY A 428 36.89 -8.01 30.14
C GLY A 428 38.26 -8.55 29.72
N GLU A 429 38.38 -9.85 29.44
CA GLU A 429 39.69 -10.50 29.15
C GLU A 429 40.20 -10.20 27.75
N TYR A 430 39.29 -10.13 26.77
CA TYR A 430 39.63 -9.88 25.37
C TYR A 430 39.26 -8.47 24.91
N ILE A 431 40.14 -7.87 24.10
CA ILE A 431 39.91 -6.58 23.44
C ILE A 431 40.18 -6.76 21.95
N ALA A 432 39.15 -6.57 21.12
CA ALA A 432 39.31 -6.47 19.68
C ALA A 432 39.49 -5.01 19.28
N ALA A 433 40.60 -4.70 18.60
CA ALA A 433 40.91 -3.38 18.09
C ALA A 433 40.92 -3.38 16.56
N TYR A 434 40.31 -2.40 15.92
CA TYR A 434 40.22 -2.32 14.47
C TYR A 434 40.38 -0.90 13.94
N GLN A 435 41.00 -0.79 12.76
CA GLN A 435 41.16 0.47 12.06
C GLN A 435 40.80 0.28 10.59
N ASP A 436 39.89 1.13 10.09
CA ASP A 436 39.52 1.19 8.67
C ASP A 436 40.78 1.41 7.81
N GLY A 437 40.73 0.89 6.59
CA GLY A 437 41.75 1.16 5.58
C GLY A 437 41.78 2.64 5.22
N ARG A 438 42.74 3.01 4.37
CA ARG A 438 42.87 4.37 3.87
C ARG A 438 43.00 4.36 2.36
N SER A 439 42.23 5.21 1.70
CA SER A 439 42.49 5.59 0.32
C SER A 439 43.34 6.86 0.31
N GLY A 440 44.54 6.79 -0.27
CA GLY A 440 45.40 7.96 -0.49
C GLY A 440 44.79 8.93 -1.52
N THR A 441 45.46 10.07 -1.76
CA THR A 441 45.09 10.98 -2.85
C THR A 441 45.32 10.30 -4.22
N GLY A 442 44.25 9.71 -4.75
CA GLY A 442 44.20 8.94 -6.00
C GLY A 442 44.31 7.42 -5.77
N ASP A 443 43.62 6.64 -6.62
CA ASP A 443 43.43 5.16 -6.59
C ASP A 443 44.68 4.27 -6.50
N LYS A 444 45.89 4.83 -6.37
CA LYS A 444 47.14 4.07 -6.51
C LYS A 444 47.79 3.63 -5.20
N ASN A 445 47.33 4.13 -4.05
CA ASN A 445 47.85 3.75 -2.73
C ASN A 445 46.67 3.45 -1.78
N LEU A 446 46.04 2.28 -1.96
CA LEU A 446 45.08 1.74 -1.00
C LEU A 446 45.87 1.01 0.09
N GLU A 447 45.70 1.44 1.34
CA GLU A 447 46.21 0.74 2.51
C GLU A 447 45.04 0.00 3.15
N SER A 448 45.07 -1.33 3.15
CA SER A 448 44.05 -2.14 3.84
C SER A 448 44.03 -1.81 5.33
N GLY A 449 42.85 -1.84 5.90
CA GLY A 449 42.66 -1.79 7.33
C GLY A 449 43.21 -3.03 8.04
N ARG A 450 43.01 -3.07 9.36
CA ARG A 450 43.53 -4.16 10.18
C ARG A 450 42.70 -4.36 11.43
N VAL A 451 42.58 -5.62 11.83
CA VAL A 451 41.99 -6.06 13.09
C VAL A 451 43.06 -6.73 13.95
N PHE A 452 42.96 -6.51 15.25
CA PHE A 452 43.83 -7.04 16.29
C PHE A 452 42.96 -7.62 17.40
N LEU A 453 43.41 -8.73 17.99
CA LEU A 453 42.86 -9.26 19.23
C LEU A 453 43.93 -9.24 20.30
N PHE A 454 43.61 -8.65 21.45
CA PHE A 454 44.42 -8.67 22.65
C PHE A 454 43.74 -9.50 23.73
N GLU A 455 44.54 -10.17 24.55
CA GLU A 455 44.16 -10.86 25.78
C GLU A 455 45.09 -10.33 26.87
N ASP A 456 44.57 -9.71 27.94
CA ASP A 456 45.40 -9.13 29.01
C ASP A 456 46.56 -8.23 28.51
N ASP A 457 46.27 -7.36 27.54
CA ASP A 457 47.23 -6.48 26.82
C ASP A 457 48.27 -7.20 25.93
N GLU A 458 48.25 -8.53 25.83
CA GLU A 458 49.09 -9.30 24.91
C GLU A 458 48.40 -9.53 23.57
N LEU A 459 49.10 -9.22 22.47
CA LEU A 459 48.58 -9.44 21.13
C LEU A 459 48.48 -10.94 20.82
N ARG A 460 47.25 -11.42 20.58
CA ARG A 460 46.94 -12.82 20.23
C ARG A 460 47.03 -13.07 18.74
N PHE A 461 46.35 -12.25 17.94
CA PHE A 461 46.47 -12.28 16.50
C PHE A 461 46.20 -10.90 15.88
N THR A 462 46.60 -10.76 14.62
CA THR A 462 46.17 -9.66 13.76
C THR A 462 45.95 -10.15 12.34
N THR A 463 44.99 -9.56 11.64
CA THR A 463 44.68 -9.86 10.24
C THR A 463 44.41 -8.57 9.47
N GLU A 464 44.78 -8.56 8.19
CA GLU A 464 44.41 -7.49 7.27
C GLU A 464 42.98 -7.72 6.78
N ILE A 465 42.20 -6.65 6.79
CA ILE A 465 40.81 -6.57 6.30
C ILE A 465 40.71 -5.22 5.62
N ASP A 466 40.08 -5.12 4.45
CA ASP A 466 40.19 -3.91 3.64
C ASP A 466 39.58 -2.71 4.34
N ARG A 467 38.32 -2.83 4.80
CA ARG A 467 37.57 -1.76 5.44
C ARG A 467 36.78 -2.22 6.68
N PRO A 468 37.46 -2.66 7.76
CA PRO A 468 36.78 -3.07 8.98
C PRO A 468 36.05 -1.87 9.61
N ASN A 469 34.71 -1.94 9.61
CA ASN A 469 33.86 -0.83 10.05
C ASN A 469 33.30 -1.04 11.47
N ALA A 470 33.04 -2.30 11.83
CA ALA A 470 32.55 -2.69 13.15
C ALA A 470 33.10 -4.06 13.56
N CYS A 471 33.29 -4.27 14.87
CA CYS A 471 33.72 -5.54 15.44
C CYS A 471 32.95 -5.84 16.74
N ALA A 472 32.78 -7.12 17.03
CA ALA A 472 32.33 -7.64 18.32
C ALA A 472 33.23 -8.81 18.74
N VAL A 473 33.44 -8.98 20.04
CA VAL A 473 34.31 -10.02 20.60
C VAL A 473 33.60 -10.76 21.74
N ALA A 474 33.71 -12.09 21.73
CA ALA A 474 33.15 -12.99 22.74
C ALA A 474 34.17 -13.29 23.86
N ASN A 475 33.71 -13.93 24.94
CA ASN A 475 34.54 -14.27 26.09
C ASN A 475 35.56 -15.38 25.81
N ASP A 476 35.42 -16.10 24.70
CA ASP A 476 36.36 -17.13 24.24
C ASP A 476 37.36 -16.62 23.20
N GLY A 477 37.41 -15.30 22.99
CA GLY A 477 38.28 -14.66 22.01
C GLY A 477 37.78 -14.75 20.57
N THR A 478 36.57 -15.24 20.33
CA THR A 478 35.95 -15.20 18.99
C THR A 478 35.64 -13.77 18.58
N VAL A 479 36.06 -13.37 17.38
CA VAL A 479 35.90 -12.00 16.85
C VAL A 479 35.05 -12.02 15.59
N ALA A 480 33.93 -11.31 15.62
CA ALA A 480 33.09 -11.03 14.45
C ALA A 480 33.42 -9.64 13.89
N VAL A 481 33.60 -9.55 12.58
CA VAL A 481 34.02 -8.32 11.88
C VAL A 481 33.12 -8.05 10.69
N VAL A 482 32.71 -6.79 10.57
CA VAL A 482 32.01 -6.24 9.41
C VAL A 482 33.02 -5.47 8.55
N ASP A 483 33.21 -5.93 7.32
CA ASP A 483 34.03 -5.30 6.29
C ASP A 483 33.11 -4.68 5.23
N TRP A 484 33.36 -3.43 4.85
CA TRP A 484 32.60 -2.72 3.81
C TRP A 484 33.10 -2.96 2.39
N THR A 485 34.15 -3.78 2.21
CA THR A 485 34.71 -4.26 0.93
C THR A 485 34.44 -3.37 -0.28
N ASP A 486 35.49 -2.72 -0.81
CA ASP A 486 35.45 -1.73 -1.91
C ASP A 486 35.46 -0.25 -1.44
N TRP A 487 36.13 0.55 -2.25
CA TRP A 487 36.22 2.01 -2.17
C TRP A 487 35.40 2.70 -3.27
N GLY A 488 34.83 1.91 -4.19
CA GLY A 488 33.97 2.34 -5.28
C GLY A 488 32.49 2.48 -4.92
N ASP A 489 31.66 2.69 -5.95
CA ASP A 489 30.23 2.99 -5.81
C ASP A 489 29.36 1.72 -5.66
N THR A 490 29.95 0.53 -5.54
CA THR A 490 29.19 -0.72 -5.42
C THR A 490 28.84 -1.04 -3.97
N LEU A 491 27.57 -1.35 -3.70
CA LEU A 491 27.14 -1.77 -2.37
C LEU A 491 27.60 -3.21 -2.15
N SER A 492 28.57 -3.39 -1.28
CA SER A 492 29.00 -4.72 -0.88
C SER A 492 29.51 -4.73 0.54
N GLY A 493 29.59 -5.90 1.12
CA GLY A 493 30.15 -6.07 2.44
C GLY A 493 30.47 -7.51 2.72
N THR A 494 31.43 -7.76 3.58
CA THR A 494 31.80 -9.11 3.99
C THR A 494 31.78 -9.23 5.51
N PHE A 495 31.09 -10.26 5.98
CA PHE A 495 31.08 -10.64 7.39
C PHE A 495 32.09 -11.75 7.63
N HIS A 496 33.00 -11.50 8.56
CA HIS A 496 34.09 -12.41 8.92
C HIS A 496 33.94 -12.84 10.38
N ILE A 497 34.24 -14.10 10.66
CA ILE A 497 34.45 -14.56 12.04
C ILE A 497 35.77 -15.30 12.16
N PHE A 498 36.54 -14.90 13.17
CA PHE A 498 37.84 -15.45 13.52
C PHE A 498 37.79 -16.03 14.93
N ASN A 499 38.52 -17.11 15.18
CA ASN A 499 38.71 -17.62 16.54
C ASN A 499 39.87 -16.87 17.23
N GLU A 500 40.16 -17.22 18.49
CA GLU A 500 41.26 -16.64 19.28
C GLU A 500 42.65 -16.73 18.62
N SER A 501 42.86 -17.68 17.70
CA SER A 501 44.13 -17.88 16.98
C SER A 501 44.22 -17.09 15.67
N GLY A 502 43.14 -16.40 15.27
CA GLY A 502 43.05 -15.69 13.99
C GLY A 502 42.67 -16.58 12.80
N HIS A 503 42.27 -17.83 13.03
CA HIS A 503 41.75 -18.68 11.97
C HIS A 503 40.34 -18.23 11.59
N GLN A 504 40.15 -17.85 10.32
CA GLN A 504 38.84 -17.49 9.78
C GLN A 504 38.05 -18.76 9.44
N PHE A 505 36.86 -18.90 10.03
CA PHE A 505 35.98 -20.05 9.77
C PHE A 505 34.58 -19.66 9.29
N VAL A 506 34.20 -18.37 9.38
CA VAL A 506 33.04 -17.82 8.65
C VAL A 506 33.50 -16.70 7.73
N LYS A 507 33.04 -16.78 6.48
CA LYS A 507 33.09 -15.68 5.50
C LYS A 507 31.75 -15.65 4.79
N HIS A 508 31.04 -14.54 4.88
CA HIS A 508 29.79 -14.35 4.16
C HIS A 508 29.81 -13.02 3.43
N GLU A 509 29.61 -13.05 2.12
CA GLU A 509 29.60 -11.86 1.26
C GLU A 509 28.16 -11.41 1.05
N PHE A 510 27.95 -10.10 1.03
CA PHE A 510 26.67 -9.44 0.84
C PHE A 510 26.74 -8.48 -0.34
N ASP A 511 25.66 -8.41 -1.12
CA ASP A 511 25.45 -7.41 -2.18
C ASP A 511 24.86 -6.10 -1.61
N SER A 512 25.16 -5.79 -0.35
CA SER A 512 24.67 -4.62 0.37
C SER A 512 25.66 -4.23 1.45
N ASN A 513 25.72 -2.92 1.75
CA ASN A 513 26.51 -2.46 2.88
C ASN A 513 25.93 -3.08 4.17
N ILE A 514 26.82 -3.65 4.98
CA ILE A 514 26.48 -4.20 6.29
C ILE A 514 26.86 -3.20 7.39
N GLY A 515 26.14 -3.25 8.51
CA GLY A 515 26.24 -2.24 9.55
C GLY A 515 26.66 -2.81 10.90
N PRO A 516 25.75 -2.86 11.88
CA PRO A 516 26.06 -3.31 13.22
C PRO A 516 26.46 -4.80 13.24
N VAL A 517 27.22 -5.16 14.26
CA VAL A 517 27.60 -6.55 14.56
C VAL A 517 27.38 -6.83 16.03
N ALA A 518 26.90 -8.03 16.34
CA ALA A 518 26.81 -8.55 17.69
C ALA A 518 27.28 -10.00 17.73
N ILE A 519 27.80 -10.44 18.87
CA ILE A 519 28.16 -11.82 19.16
C ILE A 519 27.71 -12.18 20.58
N THR A 520 27.28 -13.42 20.80
CA THR A 520 26.95 -13.89 22.15
C THR A 520 28.23 -14.02 22.99
N PRO A 521 28.16 -13.82 24.32
CA PRO A 521 29.33 -13.95 25.19
C PRO A 521 30.02 -15.33 25.09
N ASP A 522 29.28 -16.39 24.80
CA ASP A 522 29.79 -17.75 24.63
C ASP A 522 30.31 -18.06 23.21
N GLY A 523 30.34 -17.05 22.32
CA GLY A 523 30.86 -17.18 20.96
C GLY A 523 30.01 -18.02 20.01
N LYS A 524 28.85 -18.55 20.44
CA LYS A 524 28.07 -19.49 19.61
C LYS A 524 27.24 -18.85 18.51
N TYR A 525 26.75 -17.63 18.72
CA TYR A 525 25.91 -16.94 17.75
C TYR A 525 26.45 -15.55 17.46
N ALA A 526 26.40 -15.15 16.19
CA ALA A 526 26.80 -13.82 15.75
C ALA A 526 25.76 -13.27 14.76
N ALA A 527 25.59 -11.96 14.73
CA ALA A 527 24.62 -11.32 13.86
C ALA A 527 25.18 -10.05 13.23
N THR A 528 24.71 -9.75 12.02
CA THR A 528 24.91 -8.45 11.37
C THR A 528 23.65 -8.06 10.60
N SER A 529 23.47 -6.76 10.35
CA SER A 529 22.35 -6.25 9.55
C SER A 529 22.86 -5.57 8.29
N THR A 530 22.18 -5.82 7.16
CA THR A 530 22.35 -5.06 5.92
C THR A 530 21.56 -3.76 5.99
N PHE A 531 22.08 -2.75 5.30
CA PHE A 531 21.37 -1.51 5.01
C PHE A 531 20.60 -1.63 3.69
N ASN A 532 19.91 -0.55 3.30
CA ASN A 532 19.27 -0.43 1.99
C ASN A 532 20.16 -0.99 0.84
N PRO A 533 19.57 -1.71 -0.14
CA PRO A 533 18.14 -2.01 -0.26
C PRO A 533 17.68 -3.27 0.50
N ASP A 534 18.57 -4.12 1.01
CA ASP A 534 18.23 -5.44 1.56
C ASP A 534 17.57 -5.39 2.95
N CYS A 535 17.95 -4.42 3.80
CA CYS A 535 17.32 -4.14 5.10
C CYS A 535 17.00 -5.40 5.93
N SER A 536 17.95 -6.33 6.03
CA SER A 536 17.75 -7.62 6.68
C SER A 536 18.81 -7.88 7.74
N THR A 537 18.43 -8.58 8.81
CA THR A 537 19.35 -9.04 9.85
C THR A 537 19.63 -10.51 9.65
N TYR A 538 20.92 -10.85 9.63
CA TYR A 538 21.43 -12.20 9.41
C TYR A 538 22.01 -12.71 10.71
N LEU A 539 21.58 -13.90 11.12
CA LEU A 539 22.07 -14.62 12.28
C LEU A 539 22.89 -15.82 11.82
N PHE A 540 24.02 -16.05 12.48
CA PHE A 540 24.96 -17.11 12.17
C PHE A 540 25.13 -18.02 13.38
N ASP A 541 25.13 -19.32 13.14
CA ASP A 541 25.69 -20.30 14.06
C ASP A 541 27.19 -20.33 13.82
N VAL A 542 27.93 -19.77 14.77
CA VAL A 542 29.38 -19.61 14.71
C VAL A 542 30.06 -20.98 14.81
N SER A 543 29.54 -21.88 15.65
CA SER A 543 30.12 -23.21 15.82
C SER A 543 29.99 -24.06 14.56
N ALA A 544 28.87 -23.96 13.85
CA ALA A 544 28.65 -24.62 12.58
C ALA A 544 29.31 -23.89 11.40
N GLY A 545 29.54 -22.58 11.53
CA GLY A 545 30.01 -21.71 10.47
C GLY A 545 28.96 -21.42 9.40
N GLU A 546 27.69 -21.55 9.75
CA GLU A 546 26.56 -21.46 8.82
C GLU A 546 25.62 -20.31 9.18
N GLN A 547 24.96 -19.76 8.17
CA GLN A 547 23.86 -18.81 8.39
C GLN A 547 22.66 -19.57 8.97
N LEU A 548 22.20 -19.16 10.15
CA LEU A 548 21.04 -19.73 10.82
C LEU A 548 19.73 -19.16 10.28
N LEU A 549 19.63 -17.84 10.14
CA LEU A 549 18.42 -17.19 9.60
C LEU A 549 18.70 -15.84 8.94
N ARG A 550 17.79 -15.44 8.05
CA ARG A 550 17.64 -14.07 7.54
C ARG A 550 16.28 -13.54 7.98
N HIS A 551 16.28 -12.39 8.65
CA HIS A 551 15.09 -11.71 9.17
C HIS A 551 14.95 -10.37 8.48
N GLU A 552 13.81 -10.12 7.84
CA GLU A 552 13.53 -8.83 7.21
C GLU A 552 13.17 -7.79 8.28
N ASN A 553 13.87 -6.65 8.28
CA ASN A 553 13.72 -5.68 9.36
C ASN A 553 12.40 -4.89 9.23
N GLN A 554 11.59 -4.87 10.30
CA GLN A 554 10.28 -4.20 10.30
C GLN A 554 10.35 -2.68 10.06
N HIS A 555 11.42 -2.04 10.52
CA HIS A 555 11.59 -0.58 10.46
C HIS A 555 12.81 -0.16 9.62
N GLY A 556 13.24 -1.01 8.69
CA GLY A 556 14.34 -0.72 7.76
C GLY A 556 15.74 -0.89 8.38
N ASN A 557 16.61 0.11 8.22
CA ASN A 557 18.00 0.03 8.64
C ASN A 557 18.13 -0.08 10.17
N VAL A 558 18.74 -1.16 10.64
CA VAL A 558 19.07 -1.34 12.06
C VAL A 558 20.46 -0.76 12.34
N GLN A 559 20.55 0.13 13.34
CA GLN A 559 21.80 0.80 13.71
C GLN A 559 22.55 0.07 14.84
N GLN A 560 21.86 -0.77 15.61
CA GLN A 560 22.42 -1.46 16.76
C GLN A 560 21.87 -2.87 16.86
N LEU A 561 22.75 -3.81 17.20
CA LEU A 561 22.41 -5.19 17.51
C LEU A 561 22.96 -5.53 18.90
N LYS A 562 22.19 -6.29 19.67
CA LYS A 562 22.65 -6.79 20.97
C LYS A 562 21.98 -8.11 21.33
N PHE A 563 22.76 -9.10 21.75
CA PHE A 563 22.21 -10.30 22.36
C PHE A 563 21.89 -10.05 23.84
N ILE A 564 20.70 -10.47 24.26
CA ILE A 564 20.20 -10.37 25.63
C ILE A 564 19.79 -11.77 26.07
N ASP A 565 20.32 -12.23 27.19
CA ASP A 565 19.92 -13.51 27.79
C ASP A 565 18.56 -13.33 28.48
N ARG A 566 17.59 -14.17 28.11
CA ARG A 566 16.28 -14.26 28.74
C ARG A 566 16.08 -15.67 29.30
N ASN A 567 16.57 -15.89 30.51
CA ASN A 567 16.43 -17.15 31.25
C ASN A 567 17.01 -18.37 30.48
N GLY A 568 18.20 -18.21 29.89
CA GLY A 568 18.89 -19.27 29.16
C GLY A 568 18.52 -19.37 27.68
N THR A 569 17.77 -18.40 27.15
CA THR A 569 17.46 -18.27 25.72
C THR A 569 17.89 -16.89 25.23
N TRP A 570 18.60 -16.86 24.11
CA TRP A 570 19.06 -15.62 23.50
C TRP A 570 17.93 -14.91 22.75
N MET A 571 17.80 -13.61 23.03
CA MET A 571 17.05 -12.66 22.22
C MET A 571 18.04 -11.72 21.52
N LEU A 572 17.95 -11.58 20.20
CA LEU A 572 18.67 -10.55 19.47
C LEU A 572 17.81 -9.29 19.44
N GLN A 573 18.24 -8.25 20.12
CA GLN A 573 17.65 -6.91 20.06
C GLN A 573 18.16 -6.18 18.81
N LEU A 574 17.22 -5.61 18.06
CA LEU A 574 17.42 -4.79 16.87
C LEU A 574 17.00 -3.35 17.24
N GLY A 575 17.95 -2.42 17.19
CA GLY A 575 17.77 -1.04 17.63
C GLY A 575 18.19 -0.81 19.09
N ALA A 576 18.30 0.46 19.48
CA ALA A 576 18.59 0.82 20.87
C ALA A 576 17.35 0.60 21.76
N PRO A 577 17.48 0.28 23.06
CA PRO A 577 16.33 0.09 23.95
C PRO A 577 15.38 1.30 23.97
N ASP A 578 15.95 2.50 23.86
CA ASP A 578 15.24 3.78 23.90
C ASP A 578 14.74 4.22 22.51
N ASP A 579 15.00 3.43 21.47
CA ASP A 579 14.50 3.68 20.12
C ASP A 579 13.02 3.23 20.02
N ASP A 580 12.16 4.15 19.58
CA ASP A 580 10.74 3.89 19.34
C ASP A 580 10.48 2.73 18.37
N SER A 581 11.47 2.37 17.56
CA SER A 581 11.37 1.32 16.55
C SER A 581 12.03 -0.02 16.95
N ALA A 582 12.61 -0.09 18.15
CA ALA A 582 13.36 -1.27 18.58
C ALA A 582 12.47 -2.46 18.92
N TYR A 583 12.99 -3.65 18.63
CA TYR A 583 12.31 -4.91 18.91
C TYR A 583 13.33 -6.04 19.05
N GLY A 584 12.90 -7.18 19.57
CA GLY A 584 13.75 -8.33 19.84
C GLY A 584 13.21 -9.57 19.16
N ILE A 585 14.09 -10.32 18.51
CA ILE A 585 13.78 -11.60 17.86
C ILE A 585 14.44 -12.76 18.61
N ASP A 586 13.79 -13.92 18.59
CA ASP A 586 14.43 -15.18 19.00
C ASP A 586 15.36 -15.72 17.89
N LEU A 587 16.06 -16.83 18.18
CA LEU A 587 16.93 -17.50 17.20
C LEU A 587 16.15 -18.16 16.04
N GLY A 588 14.82 -18.18 16.10
CA GLY A 588 13.93 -18.61 15.00
C GLY A 588 13.41 -17.44 14.15
N GLY A 589 13.74 -16.20 14.50
CA GLY A 589 13.29 -15.00 13.79
C GLY A 589 11.93 -14.46 14.25
N HIS A 590 11.31 -15.02 15.30
CA HIS A 590 10.04 -14.52 15.81
C HIS A 590 10.26 -13.30 16.69
N VAL A 591 9.45 -12.25 16.50
CA VAL A 591 9.46 -11.09 17.37
C VAL A 591 8.86 -11.46 18.73
N ILE A 592 9.69 -11.45 19.77
CA ILE A 592 9.33 -11.82 21.16
C ILE A 592 9.36 -10.62 22.12
N TRP A 593 9.79 -9.45 21.65
CA TRP A 593 9.81 -8.22 22.42
C TRP A 593 9.70 -7.00 21.50
N LYS A 594 9.09 -5.93 21.99
CA LYS A 594 8.96 -4.63 21.33
C LYS A 594 9.27 -3.54 22.35
N SER A 595 9.93 -2.46 21.95
CA SER A 595 10.14 -1.30 22.82
C SER A 595 8.82 -0.65 23.23
N GLU A 596 8.84 0.15 24.30
CA GLU A 596 7.65 0.88 24.76
C GLU A 596 7.10 1.80 23.67
N GLY A 597 7.98 2.49 22.93
CA GLY A 597 7.60 3.34 21.81
C GLY A 597 6.86 2.57 20.71
N LEU A 598 7.32 1.36 20.38
CA LEU A 598 6.69 0.52 19.36
C LEU A 598 5.34 -0.05 19.83
N GLN A 599 5.22 -0.40 21.11
CA GLN A 599 3.96 -0.85 21.71
C GLN A 599 2.93 0.29 21.76
N ARG A 600 3.37 1.50 22.15
CA ARG A 600 2.56 2.73 22.13
C ARG A 600 2.06 3.03 20.72
N GLN A 601 2.94 2.98 19.72
CA GLN A 601 2.56 3.22 18.33
C GLN A 601 1.54 2.18 17.83
N ALA A 602 1.74 0.90 18.14
CA ALA A 602 0.78 -0.14 17.78
C ALA A 602 -0.59 0.08 18.45
N ARG A 603 -0.61 0.46 19.73
CA ARG A 603 -1.86 0.81 20.45
C ARG A 603 -2.53 2.03 19.83
N LEU A 604 -1.76 3.07 19.51
CA LEU A 604 -2.26 4.27 18.85
C LEU A 604 -2.93 3.94 17.51
N GLU A 605 -2.28 3.10 16.69
CA GLU A 605 -2.83 2.67 15.39
C GLU A 605 -4.14 1.89 15.57
N THR A 606 -4.20 0.94 16.50
CA THR A 606 -5.43 0.20 16.82
C THR A 606 -6.55 1.13 17.28
N LEU A 607 -6.27 2.09 18.16
CA LEU A 607 -7.28 3.06 18.61
C LEU A 607 -7.82 3.91 17.47
N LEU A 608 -6.96 4.33 16.55
CA LEU A 608 -7.36 5.08 15.36
C LEU A 608 -8.23 4.22 14.45
N GLU A 609 -7.87 2.98 14.19
CA GLU A 609 -8.66 2.04 13.38
C GLU A 609 -10.04 1.79 14.01
N ASP A 610 -10.07 1.39 15.28
CA ASP A 610 -11.30 1.13 16.05
C ASP A 610 -12.23 2.36 16.08
N SER A 611 -11.67 3.58 16.17
CA SER A 611 -12.46 4.82 16.18
C SER A 611 -13.21 5.09 14.88
N THR A 612 -12.78 4.47 13.75
CA THR A 612 -13.46 4.62 12.46
C THR A 612 -14.61 3.64 12.27
N GLU A 613 -14.62 2.52 13.00
CA GLU A 613 -15.61 1.45 12.87
C GLU A 613 -16.71 1.50 13.93
N THR A 614 -16.47 2.24 15.03
CA THR A 614 -17.36 2.32 16.20
C THR A 614 -18.40 3.43 16.10
N ASP A 615 -19.36 3.44 17.03
CA ASP A 615 -20.32 4.55 17.15
C ASP A 615 -19.62 5.87 17.51
N ILE A 616 -20.19 7.00 17.08
CA ILE A 616 -19.56 8.33 17.21
C ILE A 616 -19.24 8.67 18.68
N HIS A 617 -20.05 8.24 19.65
CA HIS A 617 -19.76 8.49 21.07
C HIS A 617 -18.58 7.66 21.58
N GLU A 618 -18.47 6.40 21.15
CA GLU A 618 -17.35 5.52 21.51
C GLU A 618 -16.06 5.97 20.81
N ALA A 619 -16.16 6.41 19.55
CA ALA A 619 -15.06 6.96 18.78
C ALA A 619 -14.40 8.15 19.48
N VAL A 620 -15.15 9.04 20.14
CA VAL A 620 -14.56 10.14 20.93
C VAL A 620 -13.66 9.60 22.04
N SER A 621 -14.15 8.65 22.84
CA SER A 621 -13.36 8.08 23.95
C SER A 621 -12.09 7.37 23.46
N LEU A 622 -12.17 6.64 22.35
CA LEU A 622 -11.01 5.99 21.73
C LEU A 622 -9.99 7.02 21.23
N LEU A 623 -10.46 8.09 20.60
CA LEU A 623 -9.61 9.16 20.10
C LEU A 623 -9.00 10.03 21.22
N GLU A 624 -9.67 10.18 22.36
CA GLU A 624 -9.11 10.81 23.55
C GLU A 624 -7.96 9.98 24.13
N GLU A 625 -8.12 8.65 24.23
CA GLU A 625 -7.01 7.75 24.61
C GLU A 625 -5.87 7.83 23.58
N ALA A 626 -6.19 7.88 22.27
CA ALA A 626 -5.21 8.06 21.21
C ALA A 626 -4.45 9.40 21.36
N MET A 627 -5.12 10.47 21.80
CA MET A 627 -4.52 11.78 22.02
C MET A 627 -3.52 11.75 23.18
N GLU A 628 -3.80 10.98 24.23
CA GLU A 628 -2.87 10.79 25.35
C GLU A 628 -1.63 9.98 24.96
N LEU A 629 -1.77 9.05 24.00
CA LEU A 629 -0.67 8.22 23.51
C LEU A 629 0.16 8.87 22.40
N ALA A 630 -0.37 9.88 21.70
CA ALA A 630 0.36 10.60 20.67
C ALA A 630 1.57 11.31 21.28
N SER A 631 2.78 10.98 20.80
CA SER A 631 4.02 11.56 21.35
C SER A 631 4.73 12.48 20.36
N LYS A 632 4.40 12.37 19.08
CA LYS A 632 4.97 13.18 18.01
C LYS A 632 3.96 14.21 17.54
N ASP A 633 4.43 15.40 17.21
CA ASP A 633 3.60 16.53 16.75
C ASP A 633 2.68 16.15 15.56
N TYR A 634 3.14 15.31 14.63
CA TYR A 634 2.27 14.86 13.53
C TYR A 634 1.18 13.90 14.00
N GLU A 635 1.46 13.04 15.00
CA GLU A 635 0.48 12.11 15.59
C GLU A 635 -0.58 12.92 16.32
N GLU A 636 -0.17 13.84 17.19
CA GLU A 636 -1.07 14.72 17.94
C GLU A 636 -2.00 15.51 17.00
N ARG A 637 -1.45 16.09 15.93
CA ARG A 637 -2.24 16.82 14.92
C ARG A 637 -3.18 15.91 14.14
N ASN A 638 -2.79 14.66 13.86
CA ASN A 638 -3.65 13.69 13.18
C ASN A 638 -4.84 13.32 14.07
N VAL A 639 -4.58 12.92 15.32
CA VAL A 639 -5.63 12.56 16.28
C VAL A 639 -6.53 13.77 16.55
N ALA A 640 -5.96 14.98 16.70
CA ALA A 640 -6.73 16.21 16.89
C ALA A 640 -7.66 16.48 15.71
N GLY A 641 -7.22 16.24 14.48
CA GLY A 641 -8.08 16.39 13.30
C GLY A 641 -9.29 15.44 13.33
N GLN A 642 -9.06 14.19 13.73
CA GLN A 642 -10.14 13.20 13.86
C GLN A 642 -11.09 13.55 15.01
N LEU A 643 -10.58 13.98 16.17
CA LEU A 643 -11.41 14.48 17.28
C LEU A 643 -12.25 15.67 16.87
N ALA A 644 -11.65 16.63 16.15
CA ALA A 644 -12.35 17.83 15.70
C ALA A 644 -13.54 17.50 14.79
N GLU A 645 -13.34 16.60 13.83
CA GLU A 645 -14.40 16.17 12.92
C GLU A 645 -15.45 15.31 13.62
N THR A 646 -15.04 14.45 14.57
CA THR A 646 -15.96 13.62 15.35
C THR A 646 -16.86 14.47 16.24
N HIS A 647 -16.30 15.46 16.95
CA HIS A 647 -17.10 16.42 17.72
C HIS A 647 -17.99 17.30 16.84
N TRP A 648 -17.53 17.69 15.64
CA TRP A 648 -18.37 18.40 14.67
C TRP A 648 -19.58 17.56 14.24
N LYS A 649 -19.38 16.27 13.97
CA LYS A 649 -20.46 15.32 13.64
C LYS A 649 -21.41 15.11 14.80
N LEU A 650 -20.91 14.99 16.03
CA LEU A 650 -21.75 14.95 17.24
C LEU A 650 -22.58 16.20 17.36
N ALA A 651 -21.99 17.40 17.26
CA ALA A 651 -22.74 18.64 17.30
C ALA A 651 -23.84 18.69 16.22
N LYS A 652 -23.57 18.22 14.99
CA LYS A 652 -24.60 18.16 13.94
C LYS A 652 -25.75 17.21 14.33
N THR A 653 -25.43 16.04 14.87
CA THR A 653 -26.38 15.00 15.26
C THR A 653 -27.22 15.44 16.45
N THR A 654 -26.59 15.93 17.53
CA THR A 654 -27.27 16.48 18.72
C THR A 654 -28.25 17.59 18.32
N LYS A 655 -27.86 18.49 17.40
CA LYS A 655 -28.77 19.55 16.91
C LYS A 655 -29.98 19.00 16.18
N GLN A 656 -29.82 17.93 15.42
CA GLN A 656 -30.90 17.30 14.68
C GLN A 656 -31.89 16.57 15.60
N GLU A 657 -31.38 15.91 16.64
CA GLU A 657 -32.19 15.10 17.55
C GLU A 657 -32.92 15.93 18.61
N VAL A 658 -32.21 16.84 19.27
CA VAL A 658 -32.71 17.57 20.44
C VAL A 658 -32.69 19.10 20.29
N GLY A 659 -32.12 19.62 19.20
CA GLY A 659 -32.02 21.05 18.93
C GLY A 659 -30.77 21.69 19.54
N VAL A 660 -30.81 23.02 19.69
CA VAL A 660 -29.68 23.76 20.29
C VAL A 660 -29.75 23.63 21.82
N THR A 661 -28.76 22.95 22.38
CA THR A 661 -28.64 22.64 23.82
C THR A 661 -27.22 22.99 24.32
N ASP A 662 -27.00 22.92 25.63
CA ASP A 662 -25.65 23.09 26.20
C ASP A 662 -24.67 22.02 25.70
N GLU A 663 -25.16 20.78 25.51
CA GLU A 663 -24.40 19.67 24.94
C GLU A 663 -23.98 19.93 23.48
N TRP A 664 -24.88 20.52 22.69
CA TRP A 664 -24.56 20.97 21.34
C TRP A 664 -23.43 21.99 21.33
N TRP A 665 -23.50 22.98 22.22
CA TRP A 665 -22.46 24.00 22.38
C TRP A 665 -21.13 23.40 22.83
N GLU A 666 -21.15 22.43 23.75
CA GLU A 666 -19.96 21.73 24.22
C GLU A 666 -19.24 21.04 23.06
N HIS A 667 -19.94 20.20 22.28
CA HIS A 667 -19.34 19.54 21.12
C HIS A 667 -18.81 20.53 20.07
N LEU A 668 -19.54 21.62 19.83
CA LEU A 668 -19.10 22.65 18.89
C LEU A 668 -17.83 23.36 19.38
N ASN A 669 -17.73 23.64 20.68
CA ASN A 669 -16.54 24.23 21.31
C ASN A 669 -15.34 23.28 21.28
N GLN A 670 -15.55 21.99 21.58
CA GLN A 670 -14.52 20.96 21.48
C GLN A 670 -14.00 20.83 20.05
N ALA A 671 -14.89 20.81 19.05
CA ALA A 671 -14.50 20.81 17.65
C ALA A 671 -13.59 21.99 17.30
N ALA A 672 -13.95 23.22 17.70
CA ALA A 672 -13.08 24.39 17.52
C ALA A 672 -11.73 24.25 18.22
N GLN A 673 -11.70 23.73 19.46
CA GLN A 673 -10.47 23.55 20.21
C GLN A 673 -9.51 22.58 19.50
N TYR A 674 -10.02 21.45 19.04
CA TYR A 674 -9.20 20.46 18.33
C TYR A 674 -8.79 20.95 16.94
N TYR A 675 -9.66 21.64 16.18
CA TYR A 675 -9.26 22.25 14.92
C TYR A 675 -8.12 23.26 15.10
N ARG A 676 -8.12 24.06 16.18
CA ARG A 676 -6.98 24.93 16.52
C ARG A 676 -5.68 24.16 16.73
N ARG A 677 -5.71 22.99 17.37
CA ARG A 677 -4.51 22.15 17.57
C ARG A 677 -3.92 21.64 16.26
N THR A 678 -4.73 21.54 15.20
CA THR A 678 -4.25 21.11 13.88
C THR A 678 -3.61 22.22 13.04
N LEU A 679 -3.66 23.48 13.48
CA LEU A 679 -2.99 24.58 12.79
C LEU A 679 -1.46 24.36 12.74
N PRO A 680 -0.78 24.76 11.65
CA PRO A 680 -1.27 25.56 10.52
C PRO A 680 -1.79 24.73 9.34
N ARG A 681 -2.24 23.48 9.54
CA ARG A 681 -2.75 22.65 8.44
C ARG A 681 -4.02 23.24 7.83
N TYR A 682 -4.17 23.09 6.52
CA TYR A 682 -5.30 23.62 5.77
C TYR A 682 -6.66 23.14 6.32
N ALA A 683 -6.78 21.82 6.56
CA ALA A 683 -7.98 21.23 7.16
C ALA A 683 -8.35 21.86 8.52
N GLY A 684 -7.34 22.25 9.31
CA GLY A 684 -7.52 22.97 10.56
C GLY A 684 -8.11 24.36 10.39
N LYS A 685 -7.58 25.14 9.44
CA LYS A 685 -8.08 26.48 9.11
C LYS A 685 -9.54 26.43 8.65
N GLN A 686 -9.84 25.54 7.70
CA GLN A 686 -11.19 25.35 7.16
C GLN A 686 -12.17 24.86 8.23
N GLY A 687 -11.79 23.83 8.98
CA GLY A 687 -12.61 23.27 10.06
C GLY A 687 -12.90 24.29 11.16
N LEU A 688 -11.89 25.05 11.59
CA LEU A 688 -12.08 26.11 12.58
C LEU A 688 -12.98 27.22 12.06
N ALA A 689 -12.77 27.68 10.82
CA ALA A 689 -13.63 28.69 10.19
C ALA A 689 -15.09 28.21 10.07
N LYS A 690 -15.29 26.94 9.70
CA LYS A 690 -16.61 26.29 9.63
C LYS A 690 -17.31 26.28 10.99
N VAL A 691 -16.60 25.90 12.06
CA VAL A 691 -17.14 25.91 13.42
C VAL A 691 -17.47 27.34 13.86
N LYS A 692 -16.53 28.28 13.69
CA LYS A 692 -16.72 29.68 14.09
C LYS A 692 -17.89 30.34 13.38
N ARG A 693 -18.06 30.06 12.09
CA ARG A 693 -19.20 30.52 11.31
C ARG A 693 -20.52 29.98 11.87
N GLN A 694 -20.54 28.72 12.31
CA GLN A 694 -21.73 28.11 12.91
C GLN A 694 -22.05 28.72 14.28
N GLN A 695 -21.03 29.00 15.09
CA GLN A 695 -21.17 29.72 16.36
C GLN A 695 -21.72 31.14 16.14
N GLY A 696 -21.12 31.91 15.23
CA GLY A 696 -21.55 33.28 14.93
C GLY A 696 -23.00 33.36 14.42
N LYS A 697 -23.41 32.42 13.54
CA LYS A 697 -24.82 32.31 13.11
C LYS A 697 -25.77 32.02 14.27
N GLN A 698 -25.35 31.22 15.24
CA GLN A 698 -26.17 30.89 16.40
C GLN A 698 -26.30 32.07 17.36
N HIS A 699 -25.21 32.78 17.66
CA HIS A 699 -25.25 34.01 18.46
C HIS A 699 -26.16 35.08 17.83
N LEU A 700 -26.12 35.25 16.51
CA LEU A 700 -27.08 36.14 15.82
C LEU A 700 -28.54 35.71 16.00
N ALA A 701 -28.82 34.41 16.00
CA ALA A 701 -30.17 33.89 16.22
C ALA A 701 -30.65 34.12 17.66
N GLU A 702 -29.72 34.19 18.62
CA GLU A 702 -29.97 34.48 20.04
C GLU A 702 -30.00 35.99 20.34
N GLY A 703 -29.67 36.84 19.35
CA GLY A 703 -29.63 38.29 19.49
C GLY A 703 -28.34 38.82 20.11
N ASP A 704 -27.29 38.00 20.13
CA ASP A 704 -26.00 38.32 20.73
C ASP A 704 -24.98 38.78 19.66
N GLU A 705 -25.08 40.05 19.29
CA GLU A 705 -24.33 40.63 18.17
C GLU A 705 -22.81 40.72 18.44
N ALA A 706 -22.39 40.90 19.70
CA ALA A 706 -20.98 41.04 20.05
C ALA A 706 -20.24 39.70 19.91
N GLU A 707 -20.80 38.63 20.47
CA GLU A 707 -20.26 37.27 20.38
C GLU A 707 -20.29 36.76 18.94
N ALA A 708 -21.32 37.15 18.16
CA ALA A 708 -21.34 36.89 16.73
C ALA A 708 -20.22 37.61 15.98
N HIS A 709 -19.98 38.89 16.28
CA HIS A 709 -18.88 39.66 15.69
C HIS A 709 -17.53 38.99 15.98
N ASP A 710 -17.27 38.61 17.23
CA ASP A 710 -16.02 37.96 17.65
C ASP A 710 -15.77 36.65 16.88
N CYS A 711 -16.82 35.86 16.62
CA CYS A 711 -16.72 34.64 15.83
C CYS A 711 -16.29 34.92 14.39
N PHE A 712 -16.90 35.90 13.71
CA PHE A 712 -16.53 36.24 12.33
C PHE A 712 -15.16 36.93 12.26
N GLU A 713 -14.80 37.71 13.27
CA GLU A 713 -13.48 38.33 13.36
C GLU A 713 -12.38 37.28 13.57
N GLU A 714 -12.63 36.20 14.32
CA GLU A 714 -11.68 35.09 14.44
C GLU A 714 -11.41 34.42 13.09
N ILE A 715 -12.42 34.30 12.21
CA ILE A 715 -12.23 33.81 10.84
C ILE A 715 -11.38 34.78 10.03
N ALA A 716 -11.66 36.08 10.11
CA ALA A 716 -10.88 37.12 9.43
C ALA A 716 -9.40 37.08 9.86
N ARG A 717 -9.15 36.92 11.17
CA ARG A 717 -7.80 36.80 11.73
C ARG A 717 -7.07 35.57 11.20
N LEU A 718 -7.75 34.43 11.07
CA LEU A 718 -7.15 33.21 10.50
C LEU A 718 -6.80 33.39 9.01
N GLU A 719 -7.66 34.07 8.25
CA GLU A 719 -7.43 34.41 6.85
C GLU A 719 -6.21 35.30 6.68
N ASP A 720 -6.09 36.36 7.49
CA ASP A 720 -4.95 37.28 7.49
C ASP A 720 -3.65 36.60 7.99
N GLU A 721 -3.72 35.81 9.06
CA GLU A 721 -2.55 35.15 9.68
C GLU A 721 -1.90 34.13 8.73
N TYR A 722 -2.73 33.42 7.96
CA TYR A 722 -2.29 32.30 7.15
C TYR A 722 -2.38 32.53 5.64
N ASP A 723 -2.76 33.74 5.20
CA ASP A 723 -2.90 34.14 3.79
C ASP A 723 -3.79 33.17 3.00
N VAL A 724 -4.98 32.87 3.53
CA VAL A 724 -5.96 31.95 2.93
C VAL A 724 -7.36 32.53 2.95
N GLN A 725 -8.12 32.37 1.86
CA GLN A 725 -9.51 32.82 1.82
C GLN A 725 -10.41 31.89 2.65
N LEU A 726 -10.96 32.40 3.77
CA LEU A 726 -11.83 31.64 4.67
C LEU A 726 -13.21 32.29 4.83
N LEU A 727 -13.29 33.62 4.81
CA LEU A 727 -14.55 34.36 4.88
C LEU A 727 -15.32 34.22 3.57
N THR A 728 -16.62 33.96 3.69
CA THR A 728 -17.54 34.08 2.55
C THR A 728 -18.03 35.52 2.41
N ASP A 729 -18.55 35.90 1.24
CA ASP A 729 -19.20 37.21 1.02
C ASP A 729 -20.34 37.49 2.02
N ALA A 730 -20.99 36.43 2.51
CA ALA A 730 -22.02 36.55 3.53
C ALA A 730 -21.41 36.85 4.92
N ASP A 731 -20.26 36.26 5.25
CA ASP A 731 -19.56 36.52 6.50
C ASP A 731 -18.96 37.92 6.51
N GLN A 732 -18.37 38.36 5.39
CA GLN A 732 -17.85 39.72 5.23
C GLN A 732 -18.94 40.79 5.40
N ARG A 733 -20.12 40.56 4.80
CA ARG A 733 -21.28 41.44 5.00
C ARG A 733 -21.71 41.49 6.46
N ARG A 734 -21.87 40.33 7.11
CA ARG A 734 -22.21 40.27 8.54
C ARG A 734 -21.20 40.99 9.41
N LEU A 735 -19.90 40.75 9.19
CA LEU A 735 -18.83 41.41 9.93
C LEU A 735 -18.88 42.93 9.75
N SER A 736 -19.25 43.42 8.55
CA SER A 736 -19.43 44.86 8.30
C SER A 736 -20.69 45.45 8.93
N GLU A 737 -21.76 44.66 9.07
CA GLU A 737 -23.03 45.07 9.68
C GLU A 737 -22.97 45.10 11.21
N LEU A 738 -22.09 44.29 11.81
CA LEU A 738 -21.88 44.17 13.25
C LEU A 738 -20.85 45.17 13.81
N ARG A 739 -20.28 46.05 12.97
CA ARG A 739 -19.40 47.17 13.35
C ARG A 739 -20.20 48.41 13.73
#